data_AF-A0A946SAG1-F1
#
_entry.id   AF-A0A946SAG1-F1
#
_cell.length_a   1.000
_cell.length_b   1.000
_cell.length_c   1.000
_cell.angle_alpha   90.00
_cell.angle_beta   90.00
_cell.angle_gamma   90.00
#
_symmetry.space_group_name_H-M   'P 1'
#
loop_
_entity.id
_entity.type
_entity.pdbx_description
1 polymer ?
#
loop_
_entity_poly.entity_id
_entity_poly.type
_entity_poly.pdbx_seq_one_letter_code
_entity_poly.pdbx_strand_id
1 'polypeptide(L)'
;MSTIPSRFLDNRSLNHVWFIVATCLCAITFPLSSILAQTPPYTILTTTDGAAPGVVVMAPIQNSNQIYLCAVDEEGELVFSAHTPARGFIFEPWGDDEFVFYNYSIRKWVTVDQNLTPTDTLGLSIIPETDYHDVHRFEDGSYMFVVSELVIMDLSSFGGVEDAEVIQPWLIHMDVEENILREWHGLDHIPVNVANNLSYQLVDYLHWNAFDIDSQGGLLMSFRNISTIARLNPIDWSVDWKLGGSGNDFQIDDPEWGGFLNQHDVNDIGGNRILLFDNSTSNGNQPGYSRVVEYEVDTVAMTATRGWSYSHPDEIYAPAQGSVERLENGNTLIAWGNAHAGQDVGTLVTEVNNQGEIVWEIQLGAYFTVYRARKIPLSEIEGCSDINALNYDSGVLVDDGSCYFGVDEDGDGMLDSEGDCDDTDASIYLGAPEIPNDGIDQNCDGSDFIFIPGCTNSQASNFNPSATVDDGSCLFLVVFRVDMFLNGGAASLVTELGTILGEHVSFGVYKFEIQAPEGEFLYRYMDDNSIQELNERSIFISSSMSLNVVCFNSLDSCLGCVNPEFYEFNPYATSDVLMCETEAEMGCTYNEALNFDSIANIDDGTCLFAEVSGDNCPGDLNLDGTIGADDLLIFLINWGTICF
;
A
#
# COMPACT_ATOMS: atom_id res chain seq x y z
N MET A 1 -54.68 25.74 -37.30
CA MET A 1 -54.22 26.47 -38.51
C MET A 1 -52.71 26.62 -38.36
N SER A 2 -51.97 25.66 -38.92
CA SER A 2 -51.11 25.82 -40.11
C SER A 2 -49.78 26.53 -39.77
N THR A 3 -48.71 25.80 -39.43
CA THR A 3 -47.65 25.21 -40.31
C THR A 3 -46.40 26.12 -40.46
N ILE A 4 -45.29 25.75 -39.77
CA ILE A 4 -43.95 25.28 -40.29
C ILE A 4 -43.29 26.12 -41.44
N PRO A 5 -41.93 26.30 -41.63
CA PRO A 5 -40.76 25.47 -41.20
C PRO A 5 -39.45 26.17 -40.76
N SER A 6 -38.49 25.27 -40.51
CA SER A 6 -37.07 25.24 -40.12
C SER A 6 -35.98 25.64 -41.15
N ARG A 7 -34.74 25.60 -40.61
CA ARG A 7 -33.38 25.37 -41.20
C ARG A 7 -32.53 26.59 -41.59
N PHE A 8 -31.34 26.70 -40.99
CA PHE A 8 -30.03 26.26 -41.52
C PHE A 8 -28.91 26.87 -40.67
N LEU A 9 -27.85 26.10 -40.37
CA LEU A 9 -26.45 26.45 -40.65
C LEU A 9 -25.51 25.38 -40.10
N ASP A 10 -24.80 24.72 -41.02
CA ASP A 10 -23.39 24.39 -40.85
C ASP A 10 -22.72 24.34 -42.24
N ASN A 11 -21.51 24.92 -42.36
CA ASN A 11 -20.26 24.24 -42.79
C ASN A 11 -19.10 25.21 -43.14
N ARG A 12 -17.88 24.68 -42.96
CA ARG A 12 -16.55 25.32 -42.79
C ARG A 12 -15.81 25.86 -44.05
N SER A 13 -14.83 26.73 -43.73
CA SER A 13 -13.46 26.89 -44.30
C SER A 13 -13.16 27.70 -45.58
N LEU A 14 -12.12 28.57 -45.51
CA LEU A 14 -10.92 28.55 -46.38
C LEU A 14 -9.88 29.65 -46.02
N ASN A 15 -8.60 29.29 -46.15
CA ASN A 15 -7.39 30.02 -45.76
C ASN A 15 -6.88 31.07 -46.78
N HIS A 16 -5.95 31.91 -46.27
CA HIS A 16 -4.77 32.57 -46.90
C HIS A 16 -4.75 34.09 -47.20
N VAL A 17 -3.79 34.79 -46.52
CA VAL A 17 -2.67 35.61 -47.08
C VAL A 17 -2.58 37.16 -46.81
N TRP A 18 -1.59 37.53 -45.95
CA TRP A 18 -0.61 38.67 -45.93
C TRP A 18 -0.90 40.09 -45.34
N PHE A 19 -0.11 40.41 -44.27
CA PHE A 19 0.74 41.61 -43.98
C PHE A 19 0.18 43.07 -43.88
N ILE A 20 0.33 43.72 -42.70
CA ILE A 20 1.10 44.97 -42.41
C ILE A 20 0.63 45.70 -41.12
N VAL A 21 1.64 46.13 -40.35
CA VAL A 21 1.70 47.02 -39.17
C VAL A 21 0.93 48.35 -39.31
N ALA A 22 0.19 48.79 -38.27
CA ALA A 22 0.30 50.13 -37.66
C ALA A 22 -0.80 50.44 -36.62
N THR A 23 -0.34 50.81 -35.43
CA THR A 23 -0.94 51.68 -34.40
C THR A 23 -2.16 52.55 -34.77
N CYS A 24 -3.18 52.58 -33.90
CA CYS A 24 -3.72 53.85 -33.39
C CYS A 24 -4.53 53.66 -32.10
N LEU A 25 -4.16 54.46 -31.09
CA LEU A 25 -4.82 54.65 -29.80
C LEU A 25 -6.32 54.95 -29.95
N CYS A 26 -7.13 54.32 -29.10
CA CYS A 26 -8.27 55.00 -28.49
C CYS A 26 -8.41 54.52 -27.04
N ALA A 27 -8.00 55.38 -26.11
CA ALA A 27 -8.19 55.20 -24.68
C ALA A 27 -9.69 55.26 -24.36
N ILE A 28 -10.26 54.11 -24.01
CA ILE A 28 -11.45 54.04 -23.18
C ILE A 28 -10.94 53.61 -21.80
N THR A 29 -10.78 54.60 -20.93
CA THR A 29 -10.54 54.40 -19.50
C THR A 29 -11.78 53.73 -18.91
N PHE A 30 -11.77 52.41 -18.81
CA PHE A 30 -12.59 51.72 -17.81
C PHE A 30 -11.91 51.89 -16.45
N PRO A 31 -12.66 52.19 -15.38
CA PRO A 31 -12.07 52.16 -14.06
C PRO A 31 -11.76 50.69 -13.73
N LEU A 32 -10.47 50.34 -13.66
CA LEU A 32 -10.02 49.14 -12.95
C LEU A 32 -10.29 49.39 -11.46
N SER A 33 -11.48 49.00 -11.01
CA SER A 33 -11.77 48.81 -9.60
C SER A 33 -12.82 47.71 -9.48
N SER A 34 -12.38 46.62 -8.85
CA SER A 34 -13.09 45.41 -8.38
C SER A 34 -13.31 44.22 -9.35
N ILE A 35 -12.22 43.72 -9.96
CA ILE A 35 -12.02 42.26 -10.17
C ILE A 35 -10.86 41.82 -9.25
N LEU A 36 -10.93 42.24 -7.98
CA LEU A 36 -9.92 41.90 -6.97
C LEU A 36 -10.25 40.50 -6.43
N ALA A 37 -9.53 39.51 -6.97
CA ALA A 37 -9.31 38.14 -6.48
C ALA A 37 -10.53 37.39 -5.90
N GLN A 38 -11.18 36.57 -6.75
CA GLN A 38 -12.05 35.47 -6.32
C GLN A 38 -11.26 34.28 -5.74
N THR A 39 -9.93 34.41 -5.67
CA THR A 39 -8.99 33.36 -5.27
C THR A 39 -8.25 33.78 -3.99
N PRO A 40 -8.00 32.86 -3.04
CA PRO A 40 -7.13 33.16 -1.92
C PRO A 40 -5.71 33.41 -2.45
N PRO A 41 -4.98 34.42 -1.94
CA PRO A 41 -3.58 34.58 -2.28
C PRO A 41 -2.78 33.39 -1.70
N TYR A 42 -1.90 32.81 -2.50
CA TYR A 42 -0.97 31.76 -2.05
C TYR A 42 0.29 31.75 -2.91
N THR A 43 1.28 30.96 -2.51
CA THR A 43 2.54 30.75 -3.23
C THR A 43 2.89 29.28 -3.19
N ILE A 44 3.28 28.73 -4.33
CA ILE A 44 3.78 27.35 -4.44
C ILE A 44 5.24 27.34 -3.98
N LEU A 45 5.55 26.51 -2.99
CA LEU A 45 6.90 26.36 -2.43
C LEU A 45 7.62 25.15 -3.00
N THR A 46 6.90 24.03 -3.18
CA THR A 46 7.45 22.77 -3.71
C THR A 46 6.38 22.00 -4.47
N THR A 47 6.73 21.42 -5.62
CA THR A 47 5.96 20.38 -6.32
C THR A 47 6.92 19.42 -6.99
N THR A 48 6.61 18.13 -6.96
CA THR A 48 7.44 17.04 -7.50
C THR A 48 6.54 15.91 -8.00
N ASP A 49 7.03 15.08 -8.92
CA ASP A 49 6.34 13.87 -9.42
C ASP A 49 6.07 12.81 -8.31
N GLY A 50 6.55 13.05 -7.08
CA GLY A 50 6.30 12.19 -5.91
C GLY A 50 5.05 12.58 -5.11
N ALA A 51 4.39 13.69 -5.44
CA ALA A 51 3.11 14.05 -4.85
C ALA A 51 2.03 13.04 -5.26
N ALA A 52 1.09 12.75 -4.36
CA ALA A 52 -0.05 11.90 -4.69
C ALA A 52 -0.86 12.57 -5.82
N PRO A 53 -1.31 11.83 -6.83
CA PRO A 53 -2.22 12.38 -7.83
C PRO A 53 -3.54 12.83 -7.18
N GLY A 54 -4.09 13.95 -7.65
CA GLY A 54 -5.40 14.44 -7.22
C GLY A 54 -5.35 15.79 -6.53
N VAL A 55 -6.51 16.22 -6.04
CA VAL A 55 -6.74 17.64 -5.73
C VAL A 55 -6.90 17.87 -4.22
N VAL A 56 -6.16 18.84 -3.69
CA VAL A 56 -6.24 19.28 -2.30
C VAL A 56 -7.37 20.30 -2.15
N VAL A 57 -8.41 19.93 -1.41
CA VAL A 57 -9.55 20.81 -1.08
C VAL A 57 -9.40 21.40 0.31
N MET A 58 -9.76 22.68 0.46
CA MET A 58 -9.65 23.40 1.72
C MET A 58 -10.52 24.65 1.76
N ALA A 59 -10.70 25.18 2.97
CA ALA A 59 -11.39 26.45 3.22
C ALA A 59 -10.47 27.51 3.86
N PRO A 60 -9.62 28.24 3.09
CA PRO A 60 -8.81 29.32 3.62
C PRO A 60 -9.64 30.47 4.21
N ILE A 61 -9.33 30.84 5.45
CA ILE A 61 -10.00 31.90 6.20
C ILE A 61 -9.01 33.00 6.53
N GLN A 62 -9.34 34.24 6.17
CA GLN A 62 -8.63 35.43 6.64
C GLN A 62 -9.41 36.17 7.74
N ASN A 63 -10.74 36.23 7.61
CA ASN A 63 -11.66 36.78 8.60
C ASN A 63 -13.10 36.36 8.25
N SER A 64 -14.08 36.79 9.06
CA SER A 64 -15.50 36.42 8.90
C SER A 64 -16.11 36.76 7.53
N ASN A 65 -15.50 37.65 6.74
CA ASN A 65 -15.99 38.09 5.44
C ASN A 65 -15.12 37.59 4.27
N GLN A 66 -13.97 36.97 4.56
CA GLN A 66 -13.00 36.50 3.60
C GLN A 66 -12.69 35.04 3.88
N ILE A 67 -13.57 34.19 3.34
CA ILE A 67 -13.45 32.74 3.34
C ILE A 67 -13.59 32.28 1.90
N TYR A 68 -12.73 31.35 1.52
CA TYR A 68 -12.66 30.80 0.17
C TYR A 68 -12.84 29.30 0.27
N LEU A 69 -13.68 28.74 -0.59
CA LEU A 69 -13.61 27.31 -0.87
C LEU A 69 -12.71 27.18 -2.08
N CYS A 70 -11.66 26.36 -2.00
CA CYS A 70 -10.76 26.19 -3.12
C CYS A 70 -10.19 24.78 -3.19
N ALA A 71 -9.70 24.46 -4.38
CA ALA A 71 -9.10 23.19 -4.71
C ALA A 71 -7.83 23.45 -5.54
N VAL A 72 -6.74 22.77 -5.19
CA VAL A 72 -5.41 22.94 -5.79
C VAL A 72 -4.87 21.58 -6.20
N ASP A 73 -4.37 21.46 -7.43
CA ASP A 73 -3.82 20.21 -7.98
C ASP A 73 -2.38 19.92 -7.48
N GLU A 74 -1.81 18.81 -7.94
CA GLU A 74 -0.44 18.37 -7.64
C GLU A 74 0.65 19.28 -8.22
N GLU A 75 0.35 20.10 -9.23
CA GLU A 75 1.22 21.17 -9.71
C GLU A 75 1.15 22.44 -8.84
N GLY A 76 0.22 22.48 -7.88
CA GLY A 76 -0.02 23.65 -7.02
C GLY A 76 -0.87 24.71 -7.72
N GLU A 77 -1.43 24.40 -8.88
CA GLU A 77 -2.30 25.27 -9.64
C GLU A 77 -3.74 25.17 -9.14
N LEU A 78 -4.46 26.29 -9.25
CA LEU A 78 -5.79 26.41 -8.70
C LEU A 78 -6.81 25.80 -9.68
N VAL A 79 -7.42 24.67 -9.30
CA VAL A 79 -8.49 24.01 -10.05
C VAL A 79 -9.78 24.81 -9.95
N PHE A 80 -10.20 25.15 -8.72
CA PHE A 80 -11.34 26.04 -8.50
C PHE A 80 -11.16 26.93 -7.27
N SER A 81 -11.84 28.08 -7.28
CA SER A 81 -12.07 28.85 -6.07
C SER A 81 -13.40 29.61 -6.13
N ALA A 82 -14.09 29.62 -4.99
CA ALA A 82 -15.29 30.41 -4.79
C ALA A 82 -15.14 31.28 -3.54
N HIS A 83 -15.06 32.60 -3.75
CA HIS A 83 -15.21 33.57 -2.66
C HIS A 83 -16.67 33.65 -2.25
N THR A 84 -16.95 33.25 -1.02
CA THR A 84 -18.33 33.13 -0.56
C THR A 84 -18.45 33.78 0.82
N PRO A 85 -19.15 34.91 0.96
CA PRO A 85 -19.48 35.41 2.29
C PRO A 85 -20.38 34.36 2.97
N ALA A 86 -19.97 33.85 4.15
CA ALA A 86 -20.67 32.91 5.05
C ALA A 86 -20.29 31.42 5.06
N ARG A 87 -19.31 30.93 4.28
CA ARG A 87 -19.01 29.49 4.20
C ARG A 87 -17.77 29.09 4.99
N GLY A 88 -17.96 28.32 6.07
CA GLY A 88 -17.17 27.17 6.54
C GLY A 88 -15.72 27.26 6.96
N PHE A 89 -15.44 26.63 8.11
CA PHE A 89 -14.12 26.16 8.51
C PHE A 89 -13.69 24.89 7.76
N ILE A 90 -14.66 24.07 7.37
CA ILE A 90 -14.45 22.76 6.75
C ILE A 90 -15.04 22.76 5.34
N PHE A 91 -14.34 22.13 4.41
CA PHE A 91 -14.79 21.83 3.06
C PHE A 91 -14.22 20.46 2.67
N GLU A 92 -15.08 19.47 2.59
CA GLU A 92 -14.71 18.06 2.44
C GLU A 92 -15.59 17.37 1.40
N PRO A 93 -15.05 16.41 0.63
CA PRO A 93 -15.84 15.57 -0.25
C PRO A 93 -16.72 14.61 0.57
N TRP A 94 -17.95 14.38 0.15
CA TRP A 94 -18.86 13.39 0.74
C TRP A 94 -19.31 12.32 -0.26
N GLY A 95 -18.87 12.42 -1.52
CA GLY A 95 -19.09 11.47 -2.61
C GLY A 95 -18.77 12.14 -3.95
N ASP A 96 -18.95 11.41 -5.04
CA ASP A 96 -18.51 11.76 -6.40
C ASP A 96 -19.03 13.14 -6.89
N ASP A 97 -20.22 13.57 -6.45
CA ASP A 97 -20.87 14.82 -6.88
C ASP A 97 -21.19 15.79 -5.72
N GLU A 98 -20.69 15.55 -4.51
CA GLU A 98 -21.15 16.30 -3.33
C GLU A 98 -20.06 16.65 -2.33
N PHE A 99 -20.09 17.90 -1.89
CA PHE A 99 -19.24 18.41 -0.82
C PHE A 99 -20.06 18.81 0.39
N VAL A 100 -19.43 18.84 1.55
CA VAL A 100 -20.00 19.40 2.77
C VAL A 100 -19.17 20.58 3.27
N PHE A 101 -19.83 21.61 3.79
CA PHE A 101 -19.18 22.66 4.56
C PHE A 101 -20.07 23.18 5.69
N TYR A 102 -19.45 23.80 6.68
CA TYR A 102 -20.20 24.43 7.77
C TYR A 102 -20.65 25.86 7.41
N ASN A 103 -21.94 26.15 7.28
CA ASN A 103 -22.38 27.52 7.03
C ASN A 103 -22.43 28.33 8.34
N TYR A 104 -21.45 29.22 8.53
CA TYR A 104 -21.30 30.00 9.76
C TYR A 104 -22.44 31.01 9.99
N SER A 105 -23.12 31.47 8.93
CA SER A 105 -24.22 32.44 9.09
C SER A 105 -25.51 31.82 9.63
N ILE A 106 -25.78 30.57 9.28
CA ILE A 106 -26.96 29.83 9.78
C ILE A 106 -26.60 28.82 10.88
N ARG A 107 -25.30 28.61 11.14
CA ARG A 107 -24.75 27.70 12.15
C ARG A 107 -25.21 26.25 11.96
N LYS A 108 -25.10 25.78 10.72
CA LYS A 108 -25.50 24.44 10.25
C LYS A 108 -24.52 23.91 9.21
N TRP A 109 -24.47 22.59 9.10
CA TRP A 109 -23.81 21.91 7.98
C TRP A 109 -24.68 21.99 6.73
N VAL A 110 -24.05 22.25 5.59
CA VAL A 110 -24.70 22.39 4.29
C VAL A 110 -23.96 21.52 3.30
N THR A 111 -24.69 20.69 2.57
CA THR A 111 -24.14 19.96 1.44
C THR A 111 -24.37 20.75 0.15
N VAL A 112 -23.47 20.59 -0.82
CA VAL A 112 -23.52 21.25 -2.12
C VAL A 112 -23.08 20.32 -3.23
N ASP A 113 -23.60 20.57 -4.44
CA ASP A 113 -23.06 20.01 -5.67
C ASP A 113 -21.68 20.61 -6.04
N GLN A 114 -21.02 20.12 -7.10
CA GLN A 114 -19.73 20.67 -7.55
C GLN A 114 -19.79 22.13 -8.03
N ASN A 115 -20.98 22.64 -8.36
CA ASN A 115 -21.19 24.06 -8.66
C ASN A 115 -21.36 24.91 -7.39
N LEU A 116 -21.18 24.29 -6.21
CA LEU A 116 -21.37 24.86 -4.89
C LEU A 116 -22.78 25.41 -4.64
N THR A 117 -23.77 24.78 -5.29
CA THR A 117 -25.20 25.02 -5.10
C THR A 117 -25.67 24.18 -3.92
N PRO A 118 -26.30 24.78 -2.89
CA PRO A 118 -26.85 24.04 -1.75
C PRO A 118 -27.82 22.94 -2.18
N THR A 119 -27.52 21.70 -1.79
CA THR A 119 -28.36 20.51 -2.01
C THR A 119 -29.18 20.20 -0.77
N ASP A 120 -28.58 20.27 0.42
CA ASP A 120 -29.26 20.06 1.71
C ASP A 120 -28.70 20.91 2.87
N THR A 121 -29.41 20.96 3.99
CA THR A 121 -28.96 21.56 5.26
C THR A 121 -29.25 20.60 6.40
N LEU A 122 -28.21 20.18 7.12
CA LEU A 122 -28.28 19.09 8.08
C LEU A 122 -28.63 19.60 9.50
N GLY A 123 -29.41 18.80 10.24
CA GLY A 123 -29.76 19.05 11.63
C GLY A 123 -30.69 20.26 11.83
N LEU A 124 -31.62 20.51 10.90
CA LEU A 124 -32.58 21.62 10.95
C LEU A 124 -33.53 21.53 12.15
N SER A 125 -33.92 20.32 12.53
CA SER A 125 -34.76 20.02 13.70
C SER A 125 -34.09 20.32 15.04
N ILE A 126 -32.76 20.44 15.07
CA ILE A 126 -31.98 20.73 16.29
C ILE A 126 -31.80 22.24 16.46
N ILE A 127 -32.15 22.76 17.64
CA ILE A 127 -32.04 24.18 18.00
C ILE A 127 -31.21 24.29 19.29
N PRO A 128 -30.25 25.23 19.41
CA PRO A 128 -30.06 26.37 18.52
C PRO A 128 -29.06 26.14 17.37
N GLU A 129 -27.95 25.42 17.58
CA GLU A 129 -26.78 25.47 16.67
C GLU A 129 -26.08 24.13 16.64
N THR A 130 -25.69 23.64 15.45
CA THR A 130 -24.74 22.52 15.37
C THR A 130 -23.33 23.07 15.54
N ASP A 131 -22.44 22.23 16.03
CA ASP A 131 -21.03 22.55 16.15
C ASP A 131 -20.33 22.38 14.79
N TYR A 132 -19.26 23.14 14.56
CA TYR A 132 -18.57 23.26 13.27
C TYR A 132 -17.34 22.36 13.13
N HIS A 133 -16.91 21.67 14.20
CA HIS A 133 -15.61 21.00 14.18
C HIS A 133 -15.59 19.73 13.33
N ASP A 134 -16.71 19.01 13.21
CA ASP A 134 -16.78 17.78 12.42
C ASP A 134 -18.21 17.33 12.07
N VAL A 135 -18.33 16.57 10.98
CA VAL A 135 -19.56 15.93 10.52
C VAL A 135 -19.23 14.69 9.71
N HIS A 136 -20.06 13.65 9.82
CA HIS A 136 -19.86 12.42 9.06
C HIS A 136 -21.17 11.90 8.50
N ARG A 137 -21.12 11.36 7.29
CA ARG A 137 -22.23 10.70 6.63
C ARG A 137 -21.93 9.21 6.44
N PHE A 138 -22.89 8.38 6.81
CA PHE A 138 -22.85 6.94 6.61
C PHE A 138 -23.40 6.57 5.22
N GLU A 139 -23.07 5.36 4.74
CA GLU A 139 -23.54 4.85 3.44
C GLU A 139 -25.07 4.80 3.30
N ASP A 140 -25.80 4.63 4.41
CA ASP A 140 -27.26 4.62 4.42
C ASP A 140 -27.89 6.02 4.36
N GLY A 141 -27.07 7.07 4.25
CA GLY A 141 -27.46 8.47 4.23
C GLY A 141 -27.68 9.09 5.61
N SER A 142 -27.67 8.29 6.68
CA SER A 142 -27.68 8.82 8.05
C SER A 142 -26.39 9.61 8.32
N TYR A 143 -26.42 10.51 9.30
CA TYR A 143 -25.28 11.39 9.56
C TYR A 143 -25.13 11.73 11.04
N MET A 144 -23.92 12.15 11.41
CA MET A 144 -23.52 12.42 12.78
C MET A 144 -22.80 13.75 12.91
N PHE A 145 -23.13 14.48 13.97
CA PHE A 145 -22.51 15.76 14.34
C PHE A 145 -22.65 15.96 15.86
N VAL A 146 -22.02 17.00 16.38
CA VAL A 146 -22.12 17.38 17.80
C VAL A 146 -22.82 18.72 17.95
N VAL A 147 -23.47 18.89 19.09
CA VAL A 147 -24.04 20.15 19.58
C VAL A 147 -23.34 20.52 20.88
N SER A 148 -23.06 21.82 21.04
CA SER A 148 -22.60 22.37 22.32
C SER A 148 -23.81 22.64 23.22
N GLU A 149 -24.05 21.77 24.20
CA GLU A 149 -25.13 21.93 25.18
C GLU A 149 -24.62 22.60 26.47
N LEU A 150 -25.37 23.56 27.01
CA LEU A 150 -25.03 24.24 28.25
C LEU A 150 -25.71 23.59 29.45
N VAL A 151 -24.92 23.12 30.41
CA VAL A 151 -25.40 22.55 31.68
C VAL A 151 -24.97 23.44 32.83
N ILE A 152 -25.93 23.97 33.59
CA ILE A 152 -25.65 24.73 34.80
C ILE A 152 -25.38 23.75 35.95
N MET A 153 -24.19 23.84 36.55
CA MET A 153 -23.82 22.97 37.67
C MET A 153 -22.96 23.68 38.73
N ASP A 154 -23.05 23.17 39.97
CA ASP A 154 -22.26 23.65 41.10
C ASP A 154 -20.86 22.99 41.10
N LEU A 155 -19.85 23.80 40.79
CA LEU A 155 -18.44 23.40 40.77
C LEU A 155 -17.68 23.80 42.05
N SER A 156 -18.36 24.32 43.07
CA SER A 156 -17.71 24.78 44.32
C SER A 156 -16.88 23.69 45.00
N SER A 157 -17.34 22.43 44.92
CA SER A 157 -16.62 21.25 45.44
C SER A 157 -15.28 20.98 44.74
N PHE A 158 -15.10 21.51 43.53
CA PHE A 158 -13.87 21.42 42.73
C PHE A 158 -13.08 22.74 42.70
N GLY A 159 -13.46 23.73 43.53
CA GLY A 159 -12.84 25.06 43.55
C GLY A 159 -13.32 26.00 42.44
N GLY A 160 -14.39 25.65 41.73
CA GLY A 160 -15.08 26.50 40.75
C GLY A 160 -16.21 27.34 41.37
N VAL A 161 -17.10 27.84 40.52
CA VAL A 161 -18.27 28.66 40.92
C VAL A 161 -19.54 27.80 41.10
N GLU A 162 -20.50 28.26 41.91
CA GLU A 162 -21.72 27.51 42.26
C GLU A 162 -22.74 27.38 41.12
N ASP A 163 -22.63 28.23 40.09
CA ASP A 163 -23.58 28.33 38.97
C ASP A 163 -22.87 28.30 37.61
N ALA A 164 -21.81 27.51 37.50
CA ALA A 164 -21.03 27.43 36.27
C ALA A 164 -21.87 26.89 35.10
N GLU A 165 -21.75 27.53 33.94
CA GLU A 165 -22.26 27.06 32.67
C GLU A 165 -21.21 26.16 32.03
N VAL A 166 -21.40 24.84 32.08
CA VAL A 166 -20.49 23.86 31.48
C VAL A 166 -20.95 23.55 30.08
N ILE A 167 -20.05 23.70 29.09
CA ILE A 167 -20.29 23.29 27.71
C ILE A 167 -20.03 21.78 27.62
N GLN A 168 -21.08 20.99 27.37
CA GLN A 168 -20.95 19.57 27.10
C GLN A 168 -21.13 19.25 25.61
N PRO A 169 -20.30 18.35 25.05
CA PRO A 169 -20.57 17.79 23.74
C PRO A 169 -21.76 16.84 23.83
N TRP A 170 -22.77 17.10 23.00
CA TRP A 170 -23.88 16.21 22.72
C TRP A 170 -23.73 15.67 21.30
N LEU A 171 -23.23 14.45 21.17
CA LEU A 171 -23.08 13.76 19.90
C LEU A 171 -24.42 13.15 19.49
N ILE A 172 -24.83 13.39 18.25
CA ILE A 172 -26.14 12.97 17.73
C ILE A 172 -25.93 12.23 16.41
N HIS A 173 -26.50 11.03 16.29
CA HIS A 173 -26.64 10.29 15.03
C HIS A 173 -28.10 10.28 14.61
N MET A 174 -28.37 10.72 13.38
CA MET A 174 -29.72 10.96 12.87
C MET A 174 -29.92 10.32 11.50
N ASP A 175 -31.15 9.89 11.20
CA ASP A 175 -31.54 9.46 9.85
C ASP A 175 -31.80 10.66 8.92
N VAL A 176 -32.04 10.37 7.64
CA VAL A 176 -32.32 11.39 6.60
C VAL A 176 -33.60 12.17 6.84
N GLU A 177 -34.55 11.64 7.62
CA GLU A 177 -35.76 12.34 8.05
C GLU A 177 -35.57 13.15 9.35
N GLU A 178 -34.33 13.23 9.85
CA GLU A 178 -33.93 13.90 11.08
C GLU A 178 -34.56 13.31 12.37
N ASN A 179 -34.79 12.00 12.41
CA ASN A 179 -35.04 11.31 13.67
C ASN A 179 -33.72 10.96 14.35
N ILE A 180 -33.63 11.22 15.66
CA ILE A 180 -32.46 10.83 16.46
C ILE A 180 -32.46 9.31 16.62
N LEU A 181 -31.43 8.66 16.06
CA LEU A 181 -31.18 7.23 16.17
C LEU A 181 -30.42 6.91 17.46
N ARG A 182 -29.47 7.78 17.82
CA ARG A 182 -28.62 7.65 19.01
C ARG A 182 -28.09 8.99 19.47
N GLU A 183 -27.85 9.10 20.78
CA GLU A 183 -27.25 10.26 21.42
C GLU A 183 -26.18 9.85 22.45
N TRP A 184 -25.20 10.72 22.64
CA TRP A 184 -24.18 10.59 23.69
C TRP A 184 -23.89 11.96 24.29
N HIS A 185 -23.94 12.05 25.61
CA HIS A 185 -23.69 13.29 26.35
C HIS A 185 -22.37 13.17 27.12
N GLY A 186 -21.46 14.11 26.92
CA GLY A 186 -20.13 14.01 27.51
C GLY A 186 -20.12 13.84 29.03
N LEU A 187 -21.01 14.54 29.76
CA LEU A 187 -21.02 14.51 31.23
C LEU A 187 -21.49 13.16 31.81
N ASP A 188 -22.18 12.34 31.03
CA ASP A 188 -22.61 10.99 31.46
C ASP A 188 -21.44 10.00 31.46
N HIS A 189 -20.39 10.28 30.70
CA HIS A 189 -19.28 9.36 30.45
C HIS A 189 -17.92 9.89 30.95
N ILE A 190 -17.70 11.21 30.88
CA ILE A 190 -16.46 11.86 31.30
C ILE A 190 -16.78 12.93 32.35
N PRO A 191 -16.33 12.77 33.59
CA PRO A 191 -16.72 13.67 34.67
C PRO A 191 -16.03 15.04 34.53
N VAL A 192 -16.75 16.13 34.82
CA VAL A 192 -16.26 17.51 34.67
C VAL A 192 -14.93 17.80 35.38
N ASN A 193 -14.61 17.06 36.44
CA ASN A 193 -13.40 17.28 37.24
C ASN A 193 -12.09 16.91 36.52
N VAL A 194 -12.15 16.33 35.32
CA VAL A 194 -10.97 16.14 34.46
C VAL A 194 -10.50 17.43 33.79
N ALA A 195 -11.31 18.50 33.80
CA ALA A 195 -10.99 19.75 33.14
C ALA A 195 -9.77 20.42 33.76
N ASN A 196 -8.97 21.05 32.91
CA ASN A 196 -7.76 21.77 33.35
C ASN A 196 -8.05 23.05 34.14
N ASN A 197 -9.22 23.68 33.96
CA ASN A 197 -9.60 24.88 34.70
C ASN A 197 -11.13 24.98 34.87
N LEU A 198 -11.58 24.97 36.13
CA LEU A 198 -12.99 25.03 36.52
C LEU A 198 -13.39 26.38 37.16
N SER A 199 -12.48 27.36 37.18
CA SER A 199 -12.69 28.63 37.88
C SER A 199 -13.50 29.66 37.11
N TYR A 200 -13.80 29.39 35.84
CA TYR A 200 -14.55 30.29 34.96
C TYR A 200 -16.06 30.11 35.12
N GLN A 201 -16.83 31.15 34.79
CA GLN A 201 -18.30 31.07 34.72
C GLN A 201 -18.73 30.13 33.59
N LEU A 202 -18.11 30.26 32.42
CA LEU A 202 -18.32 29.38 31.28
C LEU A 202 -17.13 28.42 31.20
N VAL A 203 -17.41 27.13 31.31
CA VAL A 203 -16.40 26.07 31.37
C VAL A 203 -16.55 25.16 30.15
N ASP A 204 -15.62 25.30 29.21
CA ASP A 204 -15.44 24.37 28.11
C ASP A 204 -14.50 23.24 28.54
N TYR A 205 -15.06 22.15 29.06
CA TYR A 205 -14.24 21.17 29.79
C TYR A 205 -13.54 20.14 28.90
N LEU A 206 -14.17 19.71 27.79
CA LEU A 206 -13.58 18.76 26.84
C LEU A 206 -13.05 19.43 25.58
N HIS A 207 -13.79 20.40 25.03
CA HIS A 207 -13.56 20.95 23.70
C HIS A 207 -13.31 19.85 22.67
N TRP A 208 -14.38 19.16 22.27
CA TRP A 208 -14.30 18.18 21.19
C TRP A 208 -13.90 18.89 19.88
N ASN A 209 -13.14 18.23 19.00
CA ASN A 209 -12.71 18.86 17.75
C ASN A 209 -12.58 17.95 16.53
N ALA A 210 -12.71 16.65 16.72
CA ALA A 210 -12.69 15.67 15.64
C ALA A 210 -13.30 14.36 16.12
N PHE A 211 -13.85 13.59 15.19
CA PHE A 211 -14.08 12.17 15.40
C PHE A 211 -13.78 11.37 14.14
N ASP A 212 -13.50 10.08 14.29
CA ASP A 212 -13.31 9.16 13.17
C ASP A 212 -13.81 7.75 13.52
N ILE A 213 -14.25 7.01 12.51
CA ILE A 213 -14.75 5.64 12.68
C ILE A 213 -13.59 4.68 12.45
N ASP A 214 -13.21 3.94 13.50
CA ASP A 214 -12.13 2.96 13.38
C ASP A 214 -12.53 1.72 12.57
N SER A 215 -11.51 0.98 12.12
CA SER A 215 -11.64 -0.29 11.39
C SER A 215 -12.44 -1.39 12.11
N GLN A 216 -12.81 -1.23 13.39
CA GLN A 216 -13.68 -2.13 14.15
C GLN A 216 -15.09 -1.54 14.36
N GLY A 217 -15.41 -0.42 13.71
CA GLY A 217 -16.67 0.32 13.78
C GLY A 217 -16.85 1.18 15.03
N GLY A 218 -15.84 1.25 15.91
CA GLY A 218 -15.86 2.14 17.07
C GLY A 218 -15.63 3.59 16.65
N LEU A 219 -15.97 4.53 17.54
CA LEU A 219 -15.81 5.96 17.28
C LEU A 219 -14.64 6.52 18.08
N LEU A 220 -13.60 6.99 17.42
CA LEU A 220 -12.54 7.79 18.02
C LEU A 220 -13.05 9.22 18.17
N MET A 221 -12.97 9.79 19.37
CA MET A 221 -13.31 11.19 19.64
C MET A 221 -12.10 11.92 20.21
N SER A 222 -11.79 13.08 19.64
CA SER A 222 -10.71 13.93 20.11
C SER A 222 -11.22 15.03 21.04
N PHE A 223 -10.68 15.06 22.26
CA PHE A 223 -10.97 16.07 23.28
C PHE A 223 -9.74 16.94 23.54
N ARG A 224 -9.74 18.13 22.95
CA ARG A 224 -8.61 19.07 22.95
C ARG A 224 -8.23 19.52 24.36
N ASN A 225 -9.21 19.93 25.17
CA ASN A 225 -8.92 20.61 26.43
C ASN A 225 -8.35 19.69 27.50
N ILE A 226 -8.49 18.38 27.36
CA ILE A 226 -7.89 17.37 28.24
C ILE A 226 -6.77 16.56 27.59
N SER A 227 -6.47 16.84 26.30
CA SER A 227 -5.44 16.15 25.51
C SER A 227 -5.66 14.63 25.42
N THR A 228 -6.89 14.22 25.12
CA THR A 228 -7.31 12.82 25.15
C THR A 228 -8.05 12.43 23.88
N ILE A 229 -7.72 11.27 23.34
CA ILE A 229 -8.55 10.54 22.38
C ILE A 229 -9.34 9.49 23.15
N ALA A 230 -10.66 9.48 23.05
CA ALA A 230 -11.50 8.43 23.61
C ALA A 230 -12.08 7.57 22.49
N ARG A 231 -12.05 6.25 22.66
CA ARG A 231 -12.78 5.35 21.77
C ARG A 231 -14.12 4.99 22.38
N LEU A 232 -15.20 5.18 21.63
CA LEU A 232 -16.54 4.76 22.00
C LEU A 232 -16.90 3.43 21.32
N ASN A 233 -17.63 2.61 22.06
CA ASN A 233 -18.07 1.30 21.61
C ASN A 233 -19.05 1.40 20.43
N PRO A 234 -18.91 0.60 19.37
CA PRO A 234 -19.81 0.63 18.21
C PRO A 234 -21.29 0.41 18.56
N ILE A 235 -21.56 -0.38 19.61
CA ILE A 235 -22.91 -0.84 19.93
C ILE A 235 -23.67 0.19 20.77
N ASP A 236 -23.04 0.72 21.81
CA ASP A 236 -23.73 1.53 22.83
C ASP A 236 -23.06 2.87 23.13
N TRP A 237 -21.97 3.21 22.41
CA TRP A 237 -21.18 4.42 22.63
C TRP A 237 -20.63 4.59 24.06
N SER A 238 -20.55 3.50 24.84
CA SER A 238 -19.77 3.52 26.09
C SER A 238 -18.28 3.71 25.79
N VAL A 239 -17.54 4.34 26.70
CA VAL A 239 -16.11 4.58 26.51
C VAL A 239 -15.34 3.28 26.73
N ASP A 240 -14.73 2.75 25.68
CA ASP A 240 -13.91 1.53 25.74
C ASP A 240 -12.53 1.82 26.35
N TRP A 241 -11.88 2.90 25.91
CA TRP A 241 -10.57 3.34 26.43
C TRP A 241 -10.30 4.82 26.11
N LYS A 242 -9.30 5.39 26.78
CA LYS A 242 -8.82 6.77 26.60
C LYS A 242 -7.31 6.78 26.44
N LEU A 243 -6.82 7.36 25.35
CA LEU A 243 -5.41 7.53 25.03
C LEU A 243 -5.00 9.00 25.26
N GLY A 244 -3.91 9.22 26.00
CA GLY A 244 -3.34 10.53 26.24
C GLY A 244 -4.05 11.36 27.32
N GLY A 245 -3.32 12.32 27.87
CA GLY A 245 -3.88 13.36 28.76
C GLY A 245 -4.59 12.85 30.01
N SER A 246 -5.69 13.51 30.37
CA SER A 246 -6.45 13.18 31.58
C SER A 246 -7.20 11.85 31.44
N GLY A 247 -6.98 10.95 32.40
CA GLY A 247 -7.65 9.64 32.41
C GLY A 247 -7.06 8.63 31.42
N ASN A 248 -5.85 8.87 30.93
CA ASN A 248 -5.13 7.96 30.04
C ASN A 248 -5.04 6.52 30.59
N ASP A 249 -5.40 5.56 29.75
CA ASP A 249 -5.38 4.13 30.06
C ASP A 249 -4.09 3.44 29.55
N PHE A 250 -3.30 4.11 28.70
CA PHE A 250 -2.16 3.51 27.99
C PHE A 250 -0.80 3.87 28.60
N GLN A 251 0.16 2.95 28.55
CA GLN A 251 1.57 3.30 28.65
C GLN A 251 2.04 3.84 27.29
N ILE A 252 2.37 5.13 27.23
CA ILE A 252 2.80 5.79 25.99
C ILE A 252 4.32 5.76 25.89
N ASP A 253 4.84 5.10 24.85
CA ASP A 253 6.24 5.14 24.46
C ASP A 253 6.40 6.12 23.28
N ASP A 254 6.68 7.37 23.63
CA ASP A 254 7.01 8.43 22.69
C ASP A 254 8.24 9.19 23.19
N PRO A 255 9.44 8.79 22.75
CA PRO A 255 10.67 9.47 23.13
C PRO A 255 10.61 10.95 22.76
N GLU A 256 11.12 11.81 23.64
CA GLU A 256 11.18 13.28 23.51
C GLU A 256 9.88 14.02 23.82
N TRP A 257 8.73 13.51 23.38
CA TRP A 257 7.43 14.20 23.54
C TRP A 257 6.59 13.63 24.69
N GLY A 258 6.72 12.34 25.00
CA GLY A 258 5.97 11.68 26.06
C GLY A 258 4.45 11.58 25.84
N GLY A 259 3.98 11.86 24.63
CA GLY A 259 2.57 11.93 24.25
C GLY A 259 2.27 13.17 23.40
N PHE A 260 0.98 13.48 23.25
CA PHE A 260 0.49 14.65 22.53
C PHE A 260 -0.28 15.60 23.46
N LEU A 261 -0.43 16.87 23.04
CA LEU A 261 -1.16 17.87 23.80
C LEU A 261 -2.07 18.72 22.89
N ASN A 262 -3.34 18.83 23.29
CA ASN A 262 -4.35 19.66 22.61
C ASN A 262 -4.50 19.36 21.12
N GLN A 263 -4.42 18.08 20.77
CA GLN A 263 -4.45 17.54 19.42
C GLN A 263 -5.73 17.87 18.66
N HIS A 264 -5.64 17.78 17.33
CA HIS A 264 -6.75 17.85 16.38
C HIS A 264 -6.69 16.66 15.41
N ASP A 265 -7.82 16.44 14.71
CA ASP A 265 -7.90 15.59 13.53
C ASP A 265 -7.34 14.18 13.74
N VAL A 266 -7.99 13.45 14.65
CA VAL A 266 -7.68 12.04 14.88
C VAL A 266 -8.23 11.20 13.73
N ASN A 267 -7.43 10.26 13.24
CA ASN A 267 -7.78 9.33 12.17
C ASN A 267 -7.34 7.90 12.54
N ASP A 268 -8.15 6.89 12.25
CA ASP A 268 -7.73 5.48 12.18
C ASP A 268 -7.16 5.20 10.80
N ILE A 269 -5.90 4.79 10.74
CA ILE A 269 -5.21 4.46 9.47
C ILE A 269 -5.02 2.94 9.30
N GLY A 270 -5.86 2.17 9.99
CA GLY A 270 -5.86 0.70 9.99
C GLY A 270 -4.70 0.08 10.75
N GLY A 271 -4.81 -1.23 11.01
CA GLY A 271 -3.76 -2.00 11.69
C GLY A 271 -3.51 -1.58 13.14
N ASN A 272 -4.54 -1.08 13.83
CA ASN A 272 -4.48 -0.50 15.17
C ASN A 272 -3.56 0.74 15.26
N ARG A 273 -3.51 1.56 14.20
CA ARG A 273 -2.69 2.76 14.17
C ARG A 273 -3.55 3.99 14.09
N ILE A 274 -3.24 4.96 14.95
CA ILE A 274 -3.95 6.22 15.04
C ILE A 274 -3.01 7.34 14.62
N LEU A 275 -3.48 8.18 13.70
CA LEU A 275 -2.77 9.35 13.21
C LEU A 275 -3.48 10.61 13.72
N LEU A 276 -2.73 11.59 14.20
CA LEU A 276 -3.31 12.85 14.70
C LEU A 276 -2.36 14.03 14.51
N PHE A 277 -2.95 15.23 14.49
CA PHE A 277 -2.22 16.49 14.51
C PHE A 277 -1.99 16.92 15.96
N ASP A 278 -0.75 16.89 16.42
CA ASP A 278 -0.34 17.29 17.77
C ASP A 278 0.10 18.76 17.78
N ASN A 279 -0.81 19.63 18.23
CA ASN A 279 -0.54 21.06 18.36
C ASN A 279 0.56 21.36 19.39
N SER A 280 0.73 20.49 20.39
CA SER A 280 1.74 20.57 21.44
C SER A 280 1.80 21.92 22.13
N THR A 281 0.66 22.42 22.63
CA THR A 281 0.67 23.73 23.31
C THR A 281 1.58 23.67 24.53
N SER A 282 2.59 24.54 24.54
CA SER A 282 3.80 24.38 25.33
C SER A 282 3.54 24.17 26.83
N ASN A 283 3.86 22.99 27.36
CA ASN A 283 3.91 22.69 28.80
C ASN A 283 5.35 22.42 29.29
N GLY A 284 6.27 23.32 28.94
CA GLY A 284 7.63 23.37 29.49
C GLY A 284 8.66 22.47 28.81
N ASN A 285 8.42 21.16 28.72
CA ASN A 285 9.41 20.18 28.20
C ASN A 285 9.25 19.84 26.70
N GLN A 286 8.20 20.32 26.04
CA GLN A 286 7.95 20.07 24.62
C GLN A 286 8.84 20.96 23.72
N PRO A 287 9.19 20.53 22.49
CA PRO A 287 10.07 21.27 21.58
C PRO A 287 9.58 22.66 21.16
N GLY A 288 8.28 22.97 21.31
CA GLY A 288 7.73 24.30 21.06
C GLY A 288 7.22 24.53 19.64
N TYR A 289 7.10 23.46 18.86
CA TYR A 289 6.48 23.42 17.53
C TYR A 289 5.47 22.27 17.46
N SER A 290 4.61 22.29 16.46
CA SER A 290 3.59 21.26 16.25
C SER A 290 4.14 20.13 15.41
N ARG A 291 3.46 18.98 15.47
CA ARG A 291 3.84 17.80 14.71
C ARG A 291 2.61 17.00 14.30
N VAL A 292 2.83 16.09 13.39
CA VAL A 292 1.94 14.97 13.15
C VAL A 292 2.56 13.73 13.80
N VAL A 293 1.73 12.88 14.41
CA VAL A 293 2.21 11.68 15.09
C VAL A 293 1.28 10.50 14.85
N GLU A 294 1.90 9.35 14.62
CA GLU A 294 1.27 8.05 14.46
C GLU A 294 1.61 7.17 15.66
N TYR A 295 0.58 6.61 16.30
CA TYR A 295 0.72 5.65 17.39
C TYR A 295 0.20 4.28 16.97
N GLU A 296 1.00 3.25 17.20
CA GLU A 296 0.54 1.86 17.21
C GLU A 296 -0.04 1.54 18.58
N VAL A 297 -1.31 1.16 18.63
CA VAL A 297 -2.09 0.98 19.85
C VAL A 297 -2.36 -0.50 20.10
N ASP A 298 -1.88 -1.03 21.23
CA ASP A 298 -2.22 -2.36 21.72
C ASP A 298 -3.26 -2.22 22.84
N THR A 299 -4.50 -2.59 22.52
CA THR A 299 -5.65 -2.52 23.45
C THR A 299 -5.74 -3.71 24.42
N VAL A 300 -4.87 -4.72 24.27
CA VAL A 300 -4.73 -5.85 25.21
C VAL A 300 -3.66 -5.55 26.24
N ALA A 301 -2.49 -5.09 25.80
CA ALA A 301 -1.40 -4.67 26.68
C ALA A 301 -1.60 -3.26 27.26
N MET A 302 -2.51 -2.48 26.67
CA MET A 302 -2.71 -1.06 26.96
C MET A 302 -1.40 -0.26 26.80
N THR A 303 -0.76 -0.42 25.65
CA THR A 303 0.45 0.33 25.27
C THR A 303 0.21 1.09 23.97
N ALA A 304 0.76 2.30 23.86
CA ALA A 304 0.77 3.07 22.63
C ALA A 304 2.20 3.46 22.29
N THR A 305 2.72 2.96 21.17
CA THR A 305 4.11 3.19 20.76
C THR A 305 4.12 4.12 19.56
N ARG A 306 4.96 5.15 19.58
CA ARG A 306 5.13 6.02 18.40
C ARG A 306 5.74 5.22 17.25
N GLY A 307 4.97 5.02 16.18
CA GLY A 307 5.44 4.39 14.94
C GLY A 307 6.12 5.38 14.01
N TRP A 308 5.52 6.57 13.86
CA TRP A 308 6.02 7.63 12.98
C TRP A 308 5.67 9.01 13.53
N SER A 309 6.46 10.02 13.17
CA SER A 309 6.12 11.41 13.46
C SER A 309 6.87 12.33 12.50
N TYR A 310 6.25 13.48 12.21
CA TYR A 310 6.83 14.52 11.39
C TYR A 310 6.58 15.90 11.98
N SER A 311 7.62 16.73 11.96
CA SER A 311 7.53 18.16 12.23
C SER A 311 8.15 18.89 11.06
N HIS A 312 7.55 20.02 10.69
CA HIS A 312 8.08 20.82 9.59
C HIS A 312 9.53 21.26 9.89
N PRO A 313 10.46 21.25 8.92
CA PRO A 313 11.86 21.67 9.12
C PRO A 313 12.03 23.09 9.67
N ASP A 314 11.08 23.98 9.37
CA ASP A 314 11.03 25.35 9.90
C ASP A 314 10.39 25.46 11.30
N GLU A 315 10.17 24.33 11.99
CA GLU A 315 9.64 24.27 13.36
C GLU A 315 8.29 25.00 13.49
N ILE A 316 7.35 24.69 12.59
CA ILE A 316 6.05 25.37 12.52
C ILE A 316 5.21 25.06 13.76
N TYR A 317 4.73 26.11 14.41
CA TYR A 317 3.85 26.02 15.58
C TYR A 317 2.42 26.47 15.25
N ALA A 318 1.48 25.55 15.40
CA ALA A 318 0.04 25.74 15.24
C ALA A 318 -0.66 25.49 16.59
N PRO A 319 -0.95 26.52 17.41
CA PRO A 319 -1.57 26.34 18.73
C PRO A 319 -3.01 25.80 18.72
N ALA A 320 -3.70 25.87 17.58
CA ALA A 320 -5.03 25.28 17.40
C ALA A 320 -5.30 24.97 15.92
N GLN A 321 -6.38 24.23 15.68
CA GLN A 321 -6.74 23.74 14.34
C GLN A 321 -5.63 22.83 13.77
N GLY A 322 -5.73 22.51 12.49
CA GLY A 322 -4.76 21.67 11.80
C GLY A 322 -5.33 20.30 11.55
N SER A 323 -4.82 19.70 10.49
CA SER A 323 -5.35 18.46 9.95
C SER A 323 -4.25 17.57 9.43
N VAL A 324 -4.53 16.28 9.42
CA VAL A 324 -3.63 15.27 8.86
C VAL A 324 -4.45 14.20 8.17
N GLU A 325 -3.95 13.73 7.04
CA GLU A 325 -4.51 12.63 6.29
C GLU A 325 -3.38 11.75 5.73
N ARG A 326 -3.51 10.43 5.85
CA ARG A 326 -2.62 9.46 5.17
C ARG A 326 -3.24 9.13 3.81
N LEU A 327 -2.49 9.38 2.75
CA LEU A 327 -2.92 9.23 1.36
C LEU A 327 -2.66 7.80 0.85
N GLU A 328 -3.34 7.43 -0.25
CA GLU A 328 -3.30 6.08 -0.83
C GLU A 328 -1.89 5.63 -1.25
N ASN A 329 -1.08 6.56 -1.78
CA ASN A 329 0.31 6.29 -2.15
C ASN A 329 1.26 6.18 -0.93
N GLY A 330 0.73 6.34 0.29
CA GLY A 330 1.46 6.33 1.55
C GLY A 330 1.98 7.70 1.99
N ASN A 331 1.85 8.76 1.19
CA ASN A 331 2.22 10.11 1.59
C ASN A 331 1.28 10.64 2.68
N THR A 332 1.66 11.70 3.37
CA THR A 332 0.85 12.34 4.40
C THR A 332 0.60 13.80 4.05
N LEU A 333 -0.68 14.19 3.91
CA LEU A 333 -1.11 15.57 3.75
C LEU A 333 -1.31 16.21 5.13
N ILE A 334 -0.84 17.45 5.27
CA ILE A 334 -0.81 18.18 6.54
C ILE A 334 -1.26 19.62 6.29
N ALA A 335 -2.33 20.06 6.95
CA ALA A 335 -2.65 21.48 7.04
C ALA A 335 -2.19 22.01 8.40
N TRP A 336 -1.35 23.05 8.40
CA TRP A 336 -0.75 23.59 9.61
C TRP A 336 -1.68 24.55 10.38
N GLY A 337 -3.00 24.31 10.29
CA GLY A 337 -3.99 24.95 11.14
C GLY A 337 -3.93 26.47 11.12
N ASN A 338 -3.89 27.03 12.33
CA ASN A 338 -3.72 28.47 12.54
C ASN A 338 -2.27 28.93 12.71
N ALA A 339 -1.29 28.15 12.23
CA ALA A 339 0.10 28.61 12.16
C ALA A 339 0.16 29.98 11.46
N HIS A 340 0.96 30.88 12.03
CA HIS A 340 1.09 32.26 11.54
C HIS A 340 -0.20 33.10 11.52
N ALA A 341 -1.28 32.67 12.21
CA ALA A 341 -2.49 33.47 12.31
C ALA A 341 -2.19 34.88 12.84
N GLY A 342 -2.67 35.91 12.13
CA GLY A 342 -2.41 37.31 12.47
C GLY A 342 -1.00 37.81 12.17
N GLN A 343 -0.17 37.03 11.46
CA GLN A 343 1.17 37.42 10.98
C GLN A 343 1.16 37.78 9.49
N ASP A 344 2.27 38.34 9.00
CA ASP A 344 2.43 38.80 7.60
C ASP A 344 2.60 37.65 6.58
N VAL A 345 2.46 36.39 7.00
CA VAL A 345 2.40 35.17 6.16
C VAL A 345 1.23 34.30 6.61
N GLY A 346 0.68 33.48 5.72
CA GLY A 346 -0.40 32.55 6.03
C GLY A 346 0.10 31.18 6.46
N THR A 347 -0.83 30.28 6.77
CA THR A 347 -0.52 28.88 7.09
C THR A 347 0.02 28.12 5.87
N LEU A 348 0.67 26.98 6.13
CA LEU A 348 1.14 26.06 5.11
C LEU A 348 0.16 24.90 4.95
N VAL A 349 0.14 24.32 3.75
CA VAL A 349 -0.40 22.99 3.49
C VAL A 349 0.70 22.20 2.79
N THR A 350 1.07 21.05 3.36
CA THR A 350 2.27 20.30 3.01
C THR A 350 1.90 18.84 2.78
N GLU A 351 2.44 18.23 1.74
CA GLU A 351 2.45 16.79 1.54
C GLU A 351 3.87 16.26 1.69
N VAL A 352 4.02 15.20 2.49
CA VAL A 352 5.31 14.54 2.72
C VAL A 352 5.26 13.07 2.34
N ASN A 353 6.37 12.56 1.79
CA ASN A 353 6.51 11.12 1.56
C ASN A 353 6.83 10.36 2.86
N ASN A 354 6.90 9.03 2.76
CA ASN A 354 7.23 8.15 3.89
C ASN A 354 8.59 8.41 4.53
N GLN A 355 9.52 9.06 3.82
CA GLN A 355 10.83 9.46 4.32
C GLN A 355 10.81 10.83 5.02
N GLY A 356 9.67 11.53 5.00
CA GLY A 356 9.52 12.88 5.56
C GLY A 356 10.06 13.98 4.64
N GLU A 357 10.24 13.69 3.34
CA GLU A 357 10.60 14.71 2.35
C GLU A 357 9.34 15.42 1.87
N ILE A 358 9.38 16.75 1.80
CA ILE A 358 8.29 17.57 1.25
C ILE A 358 8.25 17.36 -0.26
N VAL A 359 7.13 16.82 -0.75
CA VAL A 359 6.90 16.53 -2.18
C VAL A 359 5.93 17.51 -2.83
N TRP A 360 5.10 18.16 -2.01
CA TRP A 360 4.19 19.23 -2.40
C TRP A 360 4.01 20.20 -1.24
N GLU A 361 4.04 21.50 -1.49
CA GLU A 361 3.78 22.51 -0.46
C GLU A 361 3.35 23.84 -1.04
N ILE A 362 2.31 24.41 -0.43
CA ILE A 362 1.88 25.79 -0.65
C ILE A 362 1.88 26.58 0.65
N GLN A 363 2.10 27.88 0.54
CA GLN A 363 1.90 28.83 1.62
C GLN A 363 0.83 29.85 1.26
N LEU A 364 -0.18 29.98 2.10
CA LEU A 364 -1.22 30.98 1.93
C LEU A 364 -0.70 32.39 2.22
N GLY A 365 -1.38 33.38 1.66
CA GLY A 365 -1.06 34.78 1.86
C GLY A 365 -1.29 35.24 3.30
N ALA A 366 -0.80 36.44 3.60
CA ALA A 366 -0.84 37.02 4.94
C ALA A 366 -2.21 36.87 5.63
N TYR A 367 -2.18 36.47 6.91
CA TYR A 367 -3.33 36.30 7.80
C TYR A 367 -4.29 35.15 7.46
N PHE A 368 -4.06 34.35 6.41
CA PHE A 368 -4.90 33.20 6.10
C PHE A 368 -4.55 31.99 6.96
N THR A 369 -5.58 31.30 7.44
CA THR A 369 -5.51 30.01 8.16
C THR A 369 -6.38 28.98 7.47
N VAL A 370 -6.08 27.70 7.68
CA VAL A 370 -6.89 26.58 7.17
C VAL A 370 -7.20 25.69 8.35
N TYR A 371 -8.47 25.45 8.61
CA TYR A 371 -8.86 24.56 9.71
C TYR A 371 -8.52 23.10 9.36
N ARG A 372 -8.94 22.66 8.17
CA ARG A 372 -8.62 21.36 7.56
C ARG A 372 -8.39 21.49 6.06
N ALA A 373 -7.55 20.59 5.55
CA ALA A 373 -7.45 20.24 4.14
C ALA A 373 -7.62 18.73 3.98
N ARG A 374 -8.20 18.31 2.85
CA ARG A 374 -8.33 16.92 2.43
C ARG A 374 -7.83 16.77 1.01
N LYS A 375 -7.38 15.57 0.63
CA LYS A 375 -7.06 15.24 -0.75
C LYS A 375 -8.12 14.34 -1.35
N ILE A 376 -8.57 14.69 -2.54
CA ILE A 376 -9.45 13.85 -3.34
C ILE A 376 -8.56 13.12 -4.35
N PRO A 377 -8.48 11.78 -4.33
CA PRO A 377 -7.70 11.02 -5.30
C PRO A 377 -8.13 11.35 -6.72
N LEU A 378 -7.16 11.40 -7.64
CA LEU A 378 -7.43 11.70 -9.05
C LEU A 378 -8.47 10.76 -9.67
N SER A 379 -8.46 9.48 -9.26
CA SER A 379 -9.42 8.45 -9.70
C SER A 379 -10.88 8.73 -9.34
N GLU A 380 -11.16 9.65 -8.41
CA GLU A 380 -12.52 10.01 -7.99
C GLU A 380 -13.04 11.27 -8.70
N ILE A 381 -12.17 11.99 -9.41
CA ILE A 381 -12.46 13.33 -9.96
C ILE A 381 -12.11 13.48 -11.44
N GLU A 382 -11.58 12.43 -12.06
CA GLU A 382 -11.33 12.33 -13.49
C GLU A 382 -12.55 11.81 -14.26
N GLY A 383 -12.80 12.41 -15.42
CA GLY A 383 -13.83 11.99 -16.35
C GLY A 383 -14.16 13.07 -17.38
N CYS A 384 -15.28 12.95 -18.07
CA CYS A 384 -15.64 13.91 -19.12
C CYS A 384 -16.37 15.16 -18.58
N SER A 385 -15.75 16.34 -18.77
CA SER A 385 -16.31 17.62 -18.33
C SER A 385 -17.19 18.34 -19.38
N ASP A 386 -17.22 17.89 -20.64
CA ASP A 386 -18.00 18.55 -21.71
C ASP A 386 -19.48 18.16 -21.66
N ILE A 387 -20.34 19.13 -21.35
CA ILE A 387 -21.81 18.99 -21.31
C ILE A 387 -22.46 18.45 -22.60
N ASN A 388 -21.75 18.49 -23.72
CA ASN A 388 -22.23 17.98 -25.01
C ASN A 388 -21.80 16.54 -25.29
N ALA A 389 -20.92 15.95 -24.48
CA ALA A 389 -20.51 14.55 -24.60
C ALA A 389 -21.61 13.61 -24.09
N LEU A 390 -21.61 12.37 -24.58
CA LEU A 390 -22.58 11.35 -24.17
C LEU A 390 -22.26 10.75 -22.80
N ASN A 391 -20.99 10.69 -22.43
CA ASN A 391 -20.51 10.36 -21.09
C ASN A 391 -20.15 11.58 -20.26
N TYR A 392 -20.73 12.74 -20.56
CA TYR A 392 -20.63 13.90 -19.68
C TYR A 392 -20.97 13.48 -18.26
N ASP A 393 -19.98 13.63 -17.37
CA ASP A 393 -20.12 13.39 -15.96
C ASP A 393 -20.07 14.74 -15.24
N SER A 394 -21.09 14.98 -14.44
CA SER A 394 -21.16 16.22 -13.70
C SER A 394 -20.15 16.25 -12.54
N GLY A 395 -19.73 15.11 -11.99
CA GLY A 395 -18.92 15.01 -10.76
C GLY A 395 -17.43 15.27 -10.94
N VAL A 396 -17.01 15.42 -12.19
CA VAL A 396 -15.61 15.56 -12.58
C VAL A 396 -15.08 16.96 -12.24
N LEU A 397 -13.96 17.02 -11.51
CA LEU A 397 -13.19 18.25 -11.31
C LEU A 397 -12.06 18.41 -12.33
N VAL A 398 -11.60 17.31 -12.94
CA VAL A 398 -10.47 17.25 -13.87
C VAL A 398 -10.88 16.49 -15.14
N ASP A 399 -10.88 17.17 -16.29
CA ASP A 399 -11.19 16.51 -17.58
C ASP A 399 -10.05 15.58 -17.99
N ASP A 400 -10.33 14.28 -18.10
CA ASP A 400 -9.37 13.24 -18.45
C ASP A 400 -9.28 12.97 -19.96
N GLY A 401 -10.08 13.68 -20.77
CA GLY A 401 -10.15 13.48 -22.22
C GLY A 401 -11.00 12.28 -22.65
N SER A 402 -11.69 11.61 -21.72
CA SER A 402 -12.59 10.49 -22.01
C SER A 402 -13.88 10.91 -22.73
N CYS A 403 -14.12 12.21 -22.95
CA CYS A 403 -15.33 12.73 -23.59
C CYS A 403 -15.56 12.14 -24.97
N TYR A 404 -16.70 11.48 -25.13
CA TYR A 404 -17.07 10.85 -26.37
C TYR A 404 -18.41 11.38 -26.89
N PHE A 405 -18.49 11.60 -28.19
CA PHE A 405 -19.59 12.25 -28.89
C PHE A 405 -20.20 11.25 -29.88
N GLY A 406 -21.52 11.22 -30.05
CA GLY A 406 -22.18 10.22 -30.92
C GLY A 406 -21.98 10.40 -32.43
N VAL A 407 -20.76 10.67 -32.87
CA VAL A 407 -20.31 10.83 -34.26
C VAL A 407 -19.25 9.77 -34.58
N ASP A 408 -18.97 9.61 -35.87
CA ASP A 408 -17.93 8.74 -36.46
C ASP A 408 -17.04 9.72 -37.24
N GLU A 409 -16.00 10.25 -36.59
CA GLU A 409 -15.16 11.35 -37.11
C GLU A 409 -14.08 10.83 -38.08
N ASP A 410 -13.58 9.62 -37.90
CA ASP A 410 -12.52 9.03 -38.73
C ASP A 410 -13.01 8.14 -39.88
N GLY A 411 -14.29 7.72 -39.87
CA GLY A 411 -14.93 6.94 -40.92
C GLY A 411 -14.63 5.43 -40.89
N ASP A 412 -14.21 4.87 -39.77
CA ASP A 412 -13.97 3.43 -39.60
C ASP A 412 -15.29 2.61 -39.55
N GLY A 413 -16.41 3.30 -39.28
CA GLY A 413 -17.76 2.75 -39.22
C GLY A 413 -18.21 2.29 -37.84
N MET A 414 -17.44 2.62 -36.80
CA MET A 414 -17.80 2.55 -35.39
C MET A 414 -18.15 3.94 -34.90
N LEU A 415 -19.01 4.02 -33.89
CA LEU A 415 -19.27 5.26 -33.16
C LEU A 415 -18.59 5.13 -31.80
N ASP A 416 -18.29 6.25 -31.16
CA ASP A 416 -17.90 6.29 -29.74
C ASP A 416 -18.85 5.48 -28.85
N SER A 417 -20.16 5.63 -29.08
CA SER A 417 -21.19 4.89 -28.32
C SER A 417 -21.22 3.37 -28.57
N GLU A 418 -20.48 2.91 -29.59
CA GLU A 418 -20.29 1.51 -29.97
C GLU A 418 -18.92 0.96 -29.54
N GLY A 419 -18.13 1.77 -28.79
CA GLY A 419 -16.88 1.37 -28.15
C GLY A 419 -15.61 1.83 -28.88
N ASP A 420 -15.70 2.86 -29.72
CA ASP A 420 -14.51 3.54 -30.23
C ASP A 420 -13.88 4.39 -29.11
N CYS A 421 -12.57 4.24 -28.90
CA CYS A 421 -11.81 4.96 -27.88
C CYS A 421 -10.89 6.05 -28.46
N ASP A 422 -10.78 6.16 -29.79
CA ASP A 422 -10.15 7.29 -30.47
C ASP A 422 -10.83 7.53 -31.83
N ASP A 423 -11.95 8.26 -31.81
CA ASP A 423 -12.77 8.66 -33.00
C ASP A 423 -11.98 9.48 -34.04
N THR A 424 -10.70 9.76 -33.81
CA THR A 424 -9.82 10.46 -34.74
C THR A 424 -8.84 9.54 -35.48
N ASP A 425 -8.75 8.26 -35.11
CA ASP A 425 -7.84 7.26 -35.67
C ASP A 425 -8.53 5.92 -35.97
N ALA A 426 -8.83 5.71 -37.27
CA ALA A 426 -9.53 4.53 -37.78
C ALA A 426 -8.82 3.17 -37.60
N SER A 427 -7.68 3.15 -36.88
CA SER A 427 -7.00 1.92 -36.44
C SER A 427 -7.28 1.54 -34.98
N ILE A 428 -7.96 2.40 -34.23
CA ILE A 428 -8.33 2.22 -32.82
C ILE A 428 -9.86 2.13 -32.78
N TYR A 429 -10.40 0.98 -32.37
CA TYR A 429 -11.84 0.75 -32.27
C TYR A 429 -12.12 -0.56 -31.53
N LEU A 430 -13.34 -0.73 -31.00
CA LEU A 430 -13.69 -1.95 -30.28
C LEU A 430 -13.42 -3.24 -31.09
N GLY A 431 -12.44 -4.03 -30.65
CA GLY A 431 -12.03 -5.27 -31.31
C GLY A 431 -11.04 -5.10 -32.47
N ALA A 432 -10.37 -3.96 -32.60
CA ALA A 432 -9.26 -3.78 -33.53
C ALA A 432 -8.10 -4.76 -33.23
N PRO A 433 -7.24 -5.07 -34.23
CA PRO A 433 -6.04 -5.88 -33.99
C PRO A 433 -4.99 -5.10 -33.18
N GLU A 434 -4.58 -5.67 -32.06
CA GLU A 434 -3.53 -5.11 -31.20
C GLU A 434 -2.14 -5.04 -31.86
N ILE A 435 -1.40 -3.98 -31.56
CA ILE A 435 0.03 -3.85 -31.81
C ILE A 435 0.77 -3.99 -30.47
N PRO A 436 1.40 -5.15 -30.19
CA PRO A 436 1.90 -5.40 -28.85
C PRO A 436 3.00 -4.45 -28.37
N ASN A 437 2.89 -3.96 -27.14
CA ASN A 437 3.88 -3.14 -26.42
C ASN A 437 4.17 -1.76 -27.04
N ASP A 438 3.21 -1.17 -27.74
CA ASP A 438 3.35 0.21 -28.24
C ASP A 438 2.71 1.26 -27.31
N GLY A 439 2.05 0.81 -26.25
CA GLY A 439 1.41 1.66 -25.23
C GLY A 439 0.05 2.19 -25.66
N ILE A 440 -0.52 1.69 -26.75
CA ILE A 440 -1.82 2.09 -27.27
C ILE A 440 -2.77 0.88 -27.13
N ASP A 441 -3.94 1.08 -26.56
CA ASP A 441 -5.02 0.08 -26.55
C ASP A 441 -5.82 0.25 -27.85
N GLN A 442 -5.47 -0.52 -28.90
CA GLN A 442 -6.16 -0.38 -30.18
C GLN A 442 -7.56 -0.97 -30.13
N ASN A 443 -7.76 -2.01 -29.35
CA ASN A 443 -9.01 -2.77 -29.35
C ASN A 443 -10.05 -2.25 -28.33
N CYS A 444 -9.70 -1.25 -27.54
CA CYS A 444 -10.52 -0.60 -26.53
C CYS A 444 -11.02 -1.58 -25.43
N ASP A 445 -10.21 -2.56 -25.03
CA ASP A 445 -10.53 -3.48 -23.91
C ASP A 445 -10.03 -3.00 -22.54
N GLY A 446 -9.37 -1.85 -22.50
CA GLY A 446 -8.82 -1.21 -21.32
C GLY A 446 -7.33 -1.49 -21.10
N SER A 447 -6.63 -2.13 -22.04
CA SER A 447 -5.20 -2.42 -21.92
C SER A 447 -4.47 -2.71 -23.24
N ASP A 448 -3.25 -2.19 -23.40
CA ASP A 448 -2.32 -2.63 -24.47
C ASP A 448 -1.94 -4.11 -24.29
N PHE A 449 -1.99 -4.88 -25.37
CA PHE A 449 -1.54 -6.26 -25.38
C PHE A 449 -0.02 -6.40 -25.16
N ILE A 450 0.36 -6.76 -23.94
CA ILE A 450 1.76 -7.03 -23.59
C ILE A 450 2.25 -8.38 -24.15
N PHE A 451 3.17 -8.33 -25.11
CA PHE A 451 3.84 -9.51 -25.67
C PHE A 451 5.22 -9.71 -25.05
N ILE A 452 5.33 -10.63 -24.09
CA ILE A 452 6.59 -11.03 -23.45
C ILE A 452 6.87 -12.50 -23.80
N PRO A 453 7.80 -12.78 -24.74
CA PRO A 453 8.21 -14.14 -25.05
C PRO A 453 9.06 -14.73 -23.92
N GLY A 454 8.81 -16.00 -23.57
CA GLY A 454 9.66 -16.76 -22.66
C GLY A 454 9.01 -18.07 -22.21
N CYS A 455 9.74 -18.87 -21.45
CA CYS A 455 9.18 -20.13 -20.94
C CYS A 455 8.03 -19.88 -19.95
N THR A 456 6.83 -20.36 -20.29
CA THR A 456 5.62 -20.22 -19.46
C THR A 456 5.39 -21.42 -18.53
N ASN A 457 6.18 -22.49 -18.66
CA ASN A 457 6.04 -23.69 -17.84
C ASN A 457 6.71 -23.51 -16.48
N SER A 458 5.91 -23.45 -15.41
CA SER A 458 6.40 -23.27 -14.03
C SER A 458 7.29 -24.40 -13.48
N GLN A 459 7.35 -25.54 -14.17
CA GLN A 459 8.23 -26.66 -13.82
C GLN A 459 9.58 -26.64 -14.55
N ALA A 460 9.77 -25.68 -15.46
CA ALA A 460 11.03 -25.48 -16.15
C ALA A 460 12.02 -24.70 -15.28
N SER A 461 13.31 -24.97 -15.45
CA SER A 461 14.40 -24.30 -14.73
C SER A 461 14.56 -22.83 -15.12
N ASN A 462 14.05 -22.42 -16.28
CA ASN A 462 14.09 -21.07 -16.81
C ASN A 462 12.68 -20.45 -16.97
N PHE A 463 11.72 -20.89 -16.14
CA PHE A 463 10.40 -20.28 -16.07
C PHE A 463 10.50 -18.75 -15.91
N ASN A 464 9.82 -18.02 -16.79
CA ASN A 464 9.68 -16.58 -16.68
C ASN A 464 8.24 -16.25 -16.24
N PRO A 465 8.04 -15.79 -14.98
CA PRO A 465 6.70 -15.46 -14.49
C PRO A 465 6.04 -14.29 -15.23
N SER A 466 6.82 -13.50 -15.96
CA SER A 466 6.31 -12.39 -16.78
C SER A 466 6.03 -12.79 -18.24
N ALA A 467 6.36 -14.01 -18.67
CA ALA A 467 6.12 -14.42 -20.05
C ALA A 467 4.63 -14.64 -20.33
N THR A 468 4.10 -13.98 -21.35
CA THR A 468 2.70 -14.10 -21.80
C THR A 468 2.55 -15.10 -22.95
N VAL A 469 3.64 -15.42 -23.64
CA VAL A 469 3.66 -16.38 -24.76
C VAL A 469 4.86 -17.31 -24.63
N ASP A 470 4.61 -18.62 -24.75
CA ASP A 470 5.66 -19.63 -24.78
C ASP A 470 6.45 -19.55 -26.09
N ASP A 471 7.75 -19.25 -25.97
CA ASP A 471 8.67 -19.20 -27.10
C ASP A 471 9.40 -20.53 -27.35
N GLY A 472 9.06 -21.58 -26.59
CA GLY A 472 9.68 -22.90 -26.67
C GLY A 472 11.07 -22.97 -26.02
N SER A 473 11.45 -21.96 -25.23
CA SER A 473 12.74 -21.93 -24.55
C SER A 473 12.81 -22.79 -23.29
N CYS A 474 11.72 -23.43 -22.85
CA CYS A 474 11.67 -24.18 -21.59
C CYS A 474 12.74 -25.28 -21.48
N LEU A 475 13.50 -25.27 -20.38
CA LEU A 475 14.55 -26.22 -20.05
C LEU A 475 14.20 -27.02 -18.78
N PHE A 476 14.34 -28.33 -18.83
CA PHE A 476 14.06 -29.23 -17.71
C PHE A 476 15.30 -29.96 -17.22
N LEU A 477 15.42 -30.14 -15.90
CA LEU A 477 16.50 -30.90 -15.30
C LEU A 477 16.24 -32.40 -15.48
N VAL A 478 17.14 -33.10 -16.17
CA VAL A 478 17.05 -34.54 -16.40
C VAL A 478 18.26 -35.22 -15.76
N VAL A 479 17.97 -36.19 -14.88
CA VAL A 479 19.00 -36.98 -14.18
C VAL A 479 19.07 -38.38 -14.77
N PHE A 480 20.18 -38.72 -15.40
CA PHE A 480 20.47 -40.05 -15.95
C PHE A 480 21.32 -40.86 -14.98
N ARG A 481 21.12 -42.18 -14.95
CA ARG A 481 21.94 -43.09 -14.15
C ARG A 481 22.25 -44.37 -14.93
N VAL A 482 23.51 -44.78 -14.93
CA VAL A 482 23.95 -46.05 -15.53
C VAL A 482 24.79 -46.83 -14.54
N ASP A 483 24.51 -48.11 -14.43
CA ASP A 483 25.31 -49.08 -13.71
C ASP A 483 26.38 -49.66 -14.66
N MET A 484 27.64 -49.41 -14.34
CA MET A 484 28.81 -49.89 -15.06
C MET A 484 29.49 -51.08 -14.38
N PHE A 485 28.88 -51.71 -13.37
CA PHE A 485 29.49 -52.73 -12.54
C PHE A 485 30.20 -53.86 -13.33
N LEU A 486 29.58 -54.35 -14.40
CA LEU A 486 30.14 -55.41 -15.25
C LEU A 486 31.18 -54.92 -16.27
N ASN A 487 31.17 -53.63 -16.59
CA ASN A 487 32.06 -53.03 -17.58
C ASN A 487 33.31 -52.42 -16.94
N GLY A 488 33.20 -51.96 -15.69
CA GLY A 488 34.25 -51.23 -14.97
C GLY A 488 34.56 -49.87 -15.58
N GLY A 489 35.38 -49.09 -14.86
CA GLY A 489 35.77 -47.75 -15.28
C GLY A 489 34.69 -46.69 -15.05
N ALA A 490 34.85 -45.53 -15.68
CA ALA A 490 33.90 -44.44 -15.71
C ALA A 490 32.91 -44.52 -16.88
N ALA A 491 31.86 -43.72 -16.74
CA ALA A 491 30.82 -43.57 -17.73
C ALA A 491 30.77 -42.13 -18.25
N SER A 492 30.46 -41.98 -19.52
CA SER A 492 30.09 -40.73 -20.16
C SER A 492 28.70 -40.83 -20.79
N LEU A 493 27.95 -39.74 -20.80
CA LEU A 493 26.68 -39.61 -21.49
C LEU A 493 26.92 -38.86 -22.80
N VAL A 494 26.62 -39.50 -23.92
CA VAL A 494 26.72 -38.93 -25.27
C VAL A 494 25.33 -38.51 -25.71
N THR A 495 25.14 -37.21 -25.95
CA THR A 495 23.87 -36.61 -26.37
C THR A 495 24.10 -35.64 -27.53
N GLU A 496 23.02 -35.04 -28.03
CA GLU A 496 23.09 -33.93 -28.99
C GLU A 496 23.79 -32.68 -28.44
N LEU A 497 23.82 -32.51 -27.10
CA LEU A 497 24.51 -31.42 -26.41
C LEU A 497 26.02 -31.66 -26.27
N GLY A 498 26.48 -32.87 -26.59
CA GLY A 498 27.88 -33.27 -26.50
C GLY A 498 28.08 -34.47 -25.57
N THR A 499 29.33 -34.64 -25.12
CA THR A 499 29.71 -35.73 -24.19
C THR A 499 29.89 -35.18 -22.79
N ILE A 500 29.18 -35.76 -21.84
CA ILE A 500 29.13 -35.34 -20.44
C ILE A 500 29.75 -36.43 -19.59
N LEU A 501 30.73 -36.07 -18.77
CA LEU A 501 31.40 -37.01 -17.87
C LEU A 501 30.49 -37.33 -16.68
N GLY A 502 30.42 -38.60 -16.32
CA GLY A 502 29.59 -39.08 -15.22
C GLY A 502 30.25 -38.86 -13.87
N GLU A 503 29.45 -38.49 -12.88
CA GLU A 503 29.84 -38.48 -11.48
C GLU A 503 29.65 -39.89 -10.90
N HIS A 504 30.69 -40.49 -10.35
CA HIS A 504 30.58 -41.78 -9.66
C HIS A 504 29.81 -41.60 -8.36
N VAL A 505 28.73 -42.35 -8.18
CA VAL A 505 27.89 -42.29 -6.97
C VAL A 505 28.29 -43.41 -6.01
N SER A 506 27.97 -44.65 -6.35
CA SER A 506 28.26 -45.84 -5.53
C SER A 506 28.04 -47.12 -6.35
N PHE A 507 28.64 -48.24 -5.94
CA PHE A 507 28.42 -49.57 -6.54
C PHE A 507 28.58 -49.63 -8.08
N GLY A 508 29.47 -48.80 -8.65
CA GLY A 508 29.66 -48.73 -10.11
C GLY A 508 28.59 -47.92 -10.86
N VAL A 509 27.69 -47.24 -10.14
CA VAL A 509 26.67 -46.36 -10.73
C VAL A 509 27.22 -44.96 -10.95
N TYR A 510 27.01 -44.45 -12.16
CA TYR A 510 27.34 -43.09 -12.56
C TYR A 510 26.07 -42.27 -12.78
N LYS A 511 26.10 -41.01 -12.35
CA LYS A 511 25.02 -40.03 -12.47
C LYS A 511 25.40 -38.92 -13.46
N PHE A 512 24.42 -38.45 -14.22
CA PHE A 512 24.55 -37.29 -15.10
C PHE A 512 23.36 -36.36 -14.91
N GLU A 513 23.61 -35.06 -14.88
CA GLU A 513 22.58 -34.03 -14.77
C GLU A 513 22.70 -33.07 -15.94
N ILE A 514 21.60 -32.89 -16.67
CA ILE A 514 21.55 -31.98 -17.83
C ILE A 514 20.30 -31.12 -17.78
N GLN A 515 20.36 -29.96 -18.41
CA GLN A 515 19.19 -29.19 -18.79
C GLN A 515 18.90 -29.44 -20.26
N ALA A 516 17.70 -29.91 -20.59
CA ALA A 516 17.31 -30.24 -21.95
C ALA A 516 15.92 -29.65 -22.28
N PRO A 517 15.67 -29.29 -23.55
CA PRO A 517 14.40 -28.73 -23.98
C PRO A 517 13.28 -29.77 -23.91
N GLU A 518 12.03 -29.30 -24.00
CA GLU A 518 10.86 -30.19 -24.16
C GLU A 518 10.96 -31.01 -25.46
N GLY A 519 10.58 -32.28 -25.39
CA GLY A 519 10.46 -33.14 -26.57
C GLY A 519 11.26 -34.44 -26.48
N GLU A 520 11.47 -35.07 -27.64
CA GLU A 520 12.24 -36.32 -27.74
C GLU A 520 13.74 -36.04 -27.60
N PHE A 521 14.37 -36.69 -26.63
CA PHE A 521 15.80 -36.54 -26.33
C PHE A 521 16.54 -37.86 -26.51
N LEU A 522 17.60 -37.83 -27.32
CA LEU A 522 18.41 -39.00 -27.67
C LEU A 522 19.72 -39.04 -26.89
N TYR A 523 20.08 -40.22 -26.39
CA TYR A 523 21.31 -40.41 -25.64
C TYR A 523 21.90 -41.82 -25.75
N ARG A 524 23.20 -41.94 -25.47
CA ARG A 524 23.94 -43.19 -25.28
C ARG A 524 24.85 -43.09 -24.07
N TYR A 525 25.05 -44.19 -23.35
CA TYR A 525 26.18 -44.28 -22.43
C TYR A 525 27.45 -44.67 -23.19
N MET A 526 28.61 -44.31 -22.64
CA MET A 526 29.93 -44.62 -23.18
C MET A 526 30.87 -44.98 -22.03
N ASP A 527 31.67 -46.02 -22.22
CA ASP A 527 32.66 -46.46 -21.23
C ASP A 527 34.00 -45.70 -21.33
N ASP A 528 34.92 -45.99 -20.40
CA ASP A 528 36.28 -45.43 -20.35
C ASP A 528 37.15 -45.69 -21.58
N ASN A 529 36.82 -46.74 -22.34
CA ASN A 529 37.53 -47.06 -23.59
C ASN A 529 36.90 -46.34 -24.80
N SER A 530 35.99 -45.39 -24.55
CA SER A 530 35.23 -44.66 -25.56
C SER A 530 34.33 -45.57 -26.43
N ILE A 531 33.89 -46.70 -25.88
CA ILE A 531 32.93 -47.60 -26.52
C ILE A 531 31.53 -47.14 -26.14
N GLN A 532 30.75 -46.69 -27.14
CA GLN A 532 29.35 -46.31 -26.95
C GLN A 532 28.44 -47.55 -26.97
N GLU A 533 27.27 -47.42 -26.35
CA GLU A 533 26.23 -48.42 -26.47
C GLU A 533 25.81 -48.69 -27.92
N LEU A 534 25.44 -49.94 -28.21
CA LEU A 534 25.00 -50.36 -29.54
C LEU A 534 23.66 -49.74 -29.95
N ASN A 535 22.76 -49.56 -28.99
CA ASN A 535 21.42 -49.00 -29.22
C ASN A 535 21.37 -47.57 -28.68
N GLU A 536 20.84 -46.66 -29.49
CA GLU A 536 20.45 -45.33 -29.04
C GLU A 536 19.19 -45.42 -28.18
N ARG A 537 19.16 -44.65 -27.10
CA ARG A 537 18.02 -44.56 -26.19
C ARG A 537 17.29 -43.25 -26.46
N SER A 538 15.96 -43.25 -26.28
CA SER A 538 15.14 -42.04 -26.34
C SER A 538 14.27 -41.91 -25.09
N ILE A 539 14.04 -40.67 -24.67
CA ILE A 539 13.06 -40.28 -23.66
C ILE A 539 12.25 -39.10 -24.18
N PHE A 540 11.03 -38.94 -23.67
CA PHE A 540 10.22 -37.75 -23.94
C PHE A 540 10.22 -36.87 -22.69
N ILE A 541 10.80 -35.68 -22.79
CA ILE A 541 10.92 -34.70 -21.71
C ILE A 541 9.70 -33.79 -21.77
N SER A 542 8.91 -33.78 -20.71
CA SER A 542 7.79 -32.84 -20.50
C SER A 542 7.83 -32.15 -19.13
N SER A 543 8.77 -32.57 -18.27
CA SER A 543 9.01 -32.02 -16.93
C SER A 543 10.39 -32.47 -16.46
N SER A 544 10.88 -31.84 -15.38
CA SER A 544 12.12 -32.30 -14.73
C SER A 544 11.94 -33.73 -14.23
N MET A 545 12.88 -34.62 -14.55
CA MET A 545 12.73 -36.06 -14.32
C MET A 545 14.02 -36.75 -13.91
N SER A 546 13.89 -37.87 -13.21
CA SER A 546 15.02 -38.70 -12.79
C SER A 546 14.80 -40.13 -13.27
N LEU A 547 15.72 -40.62 -14.10
CA LEU A 547 15.64 -41.97 -14.66
C LEU A 547 16.12 -43.01 -13.64
N ASN A 548 15.54 -44.21 -13.75
CA ASN A 548 16.01 -45.37 -13.01
C ASN A 548 17.41 -45.78 -13.45
N VAL A 549 18.13 -46.46 -12.54
CA VAL A 549 19.43 -47.04 -12.85
C VAL A 549 19.26 -48.21 -13.83
N VAL A 550 19.98 -48.15 -14.94
CA VAL A 550 19.97 -49.16 -16.01
C VAL A 550 21.37 -49.69 -16.25
N CYS A 551 21.49 -50.92 -16.73
CA CYS A 551 22.79 -51.49 -17.06
C CYS A 551 23.35 -50.91 -18.36
N PHE A 552 24.67 -50.81 -18.46
CA PHE A 552 25.33 -50.54 -19.73
C PHE A 552 24.95 -51.60 -20.79
N ASN A 553 24.58 -51.14 -21.99
CA ASN A 553 24.02 -51.93 -23.09
C ASN A 553 22.68 -52.65 -22.80
N SER A 554 21.94 -52.28 -21.74
CA SER A 554 20.61 -52.84 -21.42
C SER A 554 19.60 -51.78 -20.98
N LEU A 555 18.33 -51.96 -21.34
CA LEU A 555 17.25 -51.12 -20.80
C LEU A 555 16.83 -51.54 -19.37
N ASP A 556 17.24 -52.73 -18.94
CA ASP A 556 16.98 -53.25 -17.62
C ASP A 556 18.17 -53.00 -16.68
N SER A 557 17.93 -53.10 -15.37
CA SER A 557 18.98 -53.04 -14.35
C SER A 557 20.01 -54.17 -14.52
N CYS A 558 21.24 -53.97 -14.04
CA CYS A 558 22.29 -54.98 -14.18
C CYS A 558 21.94 -56.29 -13.44
N LEU A 559 22.48 -57.39 -13.96
CA LEU A 559 22.64 -58.60 -13.16
C LEU A 559 23.77 -58.36 -12.17
N GLY A 560 23.64 -58.85 -10.95
CA GLY A 560 24.61 -58.63 -9.89
C GLY A 560 24.16 -59.30 -8.60
N CYS A 561 25.05 -59.33 -7.61
CA CYS A 561 24.73 -59.91 -6.32
C CYS A 561 23.67 -59.06 -5.60
N VAL A 562 22.51 -59.65 -5.31
CA VAL A 562 21.43 -58.98 -4.55
C VAL A 562 21.45 -59.34 -3.07
N ASN A 563 22.37 -60.20 -2.63
CA ASN A 563 22.50 -60.59 -1.24
C ASN A 563 23.51 -59.67 -0.52
N PRO A 564 23.09 -58.89 0.48
CA PRO A 564 23.99 -58.00 1.23
C PRO A 564 25.05 -58.73 2.07
N GLU A 565 24.96 -60.05 2.22
CA GLU A 565 25.96 -60.87 2.91
C GLU A 565 27.23 -61.14 2.08
N PHE A 566 27.36 -60.54 0.90
CA PHE A 566 28.49 -60.74 -0.01
C PHE A 566 29.10 -59.41 -0.42
N TYR A 567 30.42 -59.42 -0.65
CA TYR A 567 31.21 -58.24 -1.02
C TYR A 567 30.75 -57.61 -2.33
N GLU A 568 30.28 -58.42 -3.28
CA GLU A 568 29.81 -57.96 -4.59
C GLU A 568 28.38 -57.39 -4.57
N PHE A 569 27.78 -57.21 -3.38
CA PHE A 569 26.42 -56.69 -3.25
C PHE A 569 26.25 -55.36 -3.98
N ASN A 570 25.24 -55.32 -4.87
CA ASN A 570 24.83 -54.12 -5.57
C ASN A 570 23.32 -53.93 -5.35
N PRO A 571 22.89 -52.86 -4.65
CA PRO A 571 21.48 -52.62 -4.37
C PRO A 571 20.65 -52.30 -5.62
N TYR A 572 21.29 -52.05 -6.77
CA TYR A 572 20.65 -51.79 -8.05
C TYR A 572 20.54 -53.05 -8.93
N ALA A 573 21.09 -54.19 -8.51
CA ALA A 573 20.99 -55.44 -9.26
C ALA A 573 19.61 -56.10 -9.10
N THR A 574 19.16 -56.84 -10.12
CA THR A 574 17.83 -57.50 -10.12
C THR A 574 17.86 -59.02 -9.98
N SER A 575 19.02 -59.66 -10.13
CA SER A 575 19.14 -61.11 -10.06
C SER A 575 20.57 -61.55 -9.76
N ASP A 576 20.71 -62.42 -8.77
CA ASP A 576 21.96 -63.04 -8.33
C ASP A 576 22.29 -64.29 -9.16
N VAL A 577 22.69 -64.10 -10.41
CA VAL A 577 23.08 -65.21 -11.29
C VAL A 577 24.49 -65.70 -10.93
N LEU A 578 24.65 -66.28 -9.73
CA LEU A 578 25.93 -66.78 -9.20
C LEU A 578 27.03 -65.69 -9.18
N MET A 579 26.65 -64.44 -8.92
CA MET A 579 27.61 -63.33 -8.88
C MET A 579 27.94 -62.87 -7.46
N CYS A 580 27.27 -63.43 -6.44
CA CYS A 580 27.73 -63.40 -5.05
C CYS A 580 28.83 -64.46 -4.87
N GLU A 581 30.10 -64.07 -4.93
CA GLU A 581 31.23 -65.01 -4.82
C GLU A 581 31.93 -64.92 -3.47
N THR A 582 32.17 -63.71 -2.97
CA THR A 582 32.96 -63.48 -1.76
C THR A 582 32.05 -63.09 -0.61
N GLU A 583 32.04 -63.87 0.48
CA GLU A 583 31.30 -63.50 1.70
C GLU A 583 31.79 -62.14 2.23
N ALA A 584 30.84 -61.30 2.66
CA ALA A 584 31.12 -60.01 3.27
C ALA A 584 31.65 -60.22 4.68
N GLU A 585 32.94 -59.95 4.87
CA GLU A 585 33.61 -59.95 6.17
C GLU A 585 33.75 -58.49 6.62
N MET A 586 32.91 -58.10 7.57
CA MET A 586 32.88 -56.75 8.13
C MET A 586 33.97 -56.57 9.19
N GLY A 587 34.71 -55.47 9.10
CA GLY A 587 35.73 -55.07 10.08
C GLY A 587 36.61 -53.95 9.54
N CYS A 588 37.56 -53.47 10.33
CA CYS A 588 38.41 -52.36 9.89
C CYS A 588 39.37 -52.77 8.76
N THR A 589 39.25 -52.13 7.59
CA THR A 589 40.05 -52.47 6.40
C THR A 589 41.36 -51.68 6.24
N TYR A 590 41.60 -50.68 7.09
CA TYR A 590 42.76 -49.80 7.01
C TYR A 590 43.95 -50.37 7.77
N ASN A 591 45.08 -50.66 7.09
CA ASN A 591 46.25 -51.28 7.75
C ASN A 591 46.84 -50.41 8.87
N GLU A 592 46.62 -49.09 8.79
CA GLU A 592 47.10 -48.10 9.75
C GLU A 592 46.27 -48.06 11.04
N ALA A 593 45.11 -48.72 11.08
CA ALA A 593 44.27 -48.78 12.26
C ALA A 593 44.79 -49.80 13.29
N LEU A 594 44.65 -49.45 14.56
CA LEU A 594 45.00 -50.29 15.72
C LEU A 594 44.19 -51.59 15.78
N ASN A 595 42.98 -51.61 15.21
CA ASN A 595 42.10 -52.77 15.10
C ASN A 595 41.92 -53.24 13.65
N PHE A 596 42.91 -53.00 12.77
CA PHE A 596 42.92 -53.54 11.42
C PHE A 596 42.63 -55.05 11.42
N ASP A 597 41.65 -55.47 10.63
CA ASP A 597 41.32 -56.87 10.41
C ASP A 597 41.77 -57.32 9.02
N SER A 598 42.73 -58.24 8.99
CA SER A 598 43.27 -58.80 7.75
C SER A 598 42.32 -59.69 6.96
N ILE A 599 41.20 -60.13 7.55
CA ILE A 599 40.17 -60.89 6.84
C ILE A 599 38.98 -60.03 6.41
N ALA A 600 38.85 -58.80 6.94
CA ALA A 600 37.77 -57.90 6.56
C ALA A 600 37.94 -57.42 5.12
N ASN A 601 36.85 -57.49 4.36
CA ASN A 601 36.76 -56.96 2.99
C ASN A 601 35.74 -55.82 2.88
N ILE A 602 34.92 -55.58 3.92
CA ILE A 602 34.02 -54.44 4.02
C ILE A 602 34.34 -53.68 5.31
N ASP A 603 34.54 -52.37 5.19
CA ASP A 603 34.74 -51.51 6.35
C ASP A 603 33.43 -51.30 7.09
N ASP A 604 33.41 -51.60 8.38
CA ASP A 604 32.23 -51.43 9.23
C ASP A 604 32.24 -50.12 10.03
N GLY A 605 33.19 -49.22 9.74
CA GLY A 605 33.37 -47.95 10.43
C GLY A 605 33.96 -48.08 11.83
N THR A 606 34.38 -49.27 12.28
CA THR A 606 34.94 -49.47 13.63
C THR A 606 36.42 -49.14 13.73
N CYS A 607 37.07 -48.64 12.67
CA CYS A 607 38.51 -48.37 12.65
C CYS A 607 38.98 -47.40 13.74
N LEU A 608 39.92 -47.86 14.57
CA LEU A 608 40.56 -47.11 15.63
C LEU A 608 41.95 -46.69 15.18
N PHE A 609 42.19 -45.40 15.01
CA PHE A 609 43.52 -44.88 14.70
C PHE A 609 44.21 -44.35 15.96
N ALA A 610 45.55 -44.40 16.02
CA ALA A 610 46.28 -43.92 17.19
C ALA A 610 46.10 -42.40 17.37
N GLU A 611 45.68 -41.96 18.56
CA GLU A 611 45.51 -40.55 18.93
C GLU A 611 46.79 -39.74 18.62
N VAL A 612 46.69 -38.77 17.71
CA VAL A 612 47.72 -37.76 17.53
C VAL A 612 47.44 -36.65 18.54
N SER A 613 48.18 -36.64 19.65
CA SER A 613 48.07 -35.59 20.66
C SER A 613 48.41 -34.21 20.05
N GLY A 614 47.39 -33.41 19.73
CA GLY A 614 47.56 -31.99 19.45
C GLY A 614 46.78 -31.37 18.29
N ASP A 615 45.84 -32.06 17.63
CA ASP A 615 45.06 -31.46 16.54
C ASP A 615 43.65 -31.08 16.97
N ASN A 616 43.29 -29.80 16.80
CA ASN A 616 41.94 -29.27 16.99
C ASN A 616 41.11 -29.62 15.75
N CYS A 617 40.65 -30.87 15.64
CA CYS A 617 39.78 -31.28 14.53
C CYS A 617 38.39 -30.66 14.72
N PRO A 618 37.98 -29.62 13.97
CA PRO A 618 36.77 -28.86 14.29
C PRO A 618 35.47 -29.66 14.06
N GLY A 619 35.56 -30.78 13.36
CA GLY A 619 34.46 -31.70 13.07
C GLY A 619 34.35 -32.90 14.00
N ASP A 620 35.26 -33.05 14.97
CA ASP A 620 35.17 -34.04 16.05
C ASP A 620 34.32 -33.41 17.17
N LEU A 621 33.00 -33.61 17.07
CA LEU A 621 32.00 -33.00 17.95
C LEU A 621 31.86 -33.77 19.26
N ASN A 622 32.20 -35.05 19.27
CA ASN A 622 32.15 -35.89 20.47
C ASN A 622 33.49 -35.98 21.23
N LEU A 623 34.58 -35.42 20.66
CA LEU A 623 35.95 -35.38 21.17
C LEU A 623 36.58 -36.77 21.36
N ASP A 624 36.26 -37.72 20.49
CA ASP A 624 36.81 -39.08 20.51
C ASP A 624 38.12 -39.24 19.72
N GLY A 625 38.59 -38.15 19.09
CA GLY A 625 39.82 -38.13 18.32
C GLY A 625 39.65 -38.56 16.86
N THR A 626 38.41 -38.79 16.40
CA THR A 626 38.07 -39.12 15.01
C THR A 626 36.93 -38.21 14.51
N ILE A 627 36.73 -38.15 13.18
CA ILE A 627 35.51 -37.57 12.60
C ILE A 627 34.74 -38.74 12.00
N GLY A 628 33.66 -39.15 12.66
CA GLY A 628 32.87 -40.32 12.30
C GLY A 628 31.39 -40.02 12.07
N ALA A 629 30.61 -41.08 11.83
CA ALA A 629 29.17 -40.98 11.67
C ALA A 629 28.47 -40.44 12.94
N ASP A 630 29.07 -40.68 14.11
CA ASP A 630 28.56 -40.18 15.39
C ASP A 630 28.67 -38.65 15.51
N ASP A 631 29.75 -38.05 15.01
CA ASP A 631 29.88 -36.59 14.92
C ASP A 631 28.86 -36.00 13.95
N LEU A 632 28.66 -36.65 12.80
CA LEU A 632 27.64 -36.24 11.84
C LEU A 632 26.22 -36.29 12.45
N LEU A 633 25.93 -37.29 13.27
CA LEU A 633 24.65 -37.39 13.99
C LEU A 633 24.49 -36.24 15.00
N ILE A 634 25.53 -35.90 15.74
CA ILE A 634 25.51 -34.75 16.67
C ILE A 634 25.27 -33.45 15.90
N PHE A 635 25.91 -33.28 14.76
CA PHE A 635 25.70 -32.13 13.89
C PHE A 635 24.25 -32.06 13.38
N LEU A 636 23.73 -33.17 12.84
CA LEU A 636 22.37 -33.23 12.29
C LEU A 636 21.29 -33.02 13.36
N ILE A 637 21.53 -33.43 14.60
CA ILE A 637 20.64 -33.14 15.74
C ILE A 637 20.53 -31.62 15.98
N ASN A 638 21.64 -30.89 15.82
CA ASN A 638 21.69 -29.46 16.05
C ASN A 638 21.47 -28.63 14.76
N TRP A 639 21.41 -29.28 13.60
CA TRP A 639 21.28 -28.62 12.31
C TRP A 639 19.93 -27.89 12.19
N GLY A 640 19.99 -26.56 12.07
CA GLY A 640 18.80 -25.70 12.01
C GLY A 640 18.28 -25.21 13.37
N THR A 641 18.97 -25.49 14.48
CA THR A 641 18.66 -24.80 15.75
C THR A 641 19.08 -23.33 15.69
N ILE A 642 18.20 -22.44 16.14
CA ILE A 642 18.45 -20.99 16.21
C ILE A 642 19.20 -20.71 17.51
N CYS A 643 20.44 -20.24 17.38
CA CYS A 643 21.26 -19.78 18.51
C CYS A 643 20.98 -18.30 18.78
N PHE A 644 20.73 -17.93 20.04
CA PHE A 644 20.66 -16.54 20.50
C PHE A 644 22.01 -16.06 21.04
#